data_AF-A0A7Y2TNQ2-F1
#
_entry.id   AF-A0A7Y2TNQ2-F1
#
_cell.length_a   1.000
_cell.length_b   1.000
_cell.length_c   1.000
_cell.angle_alpha   90.00
_cell.angle_beta   90.00
_cell.angle_gamma   90.00
#
_symmetry.space_group_name_H-M   'P 1'
#
loop_
_entity.id
_entity.type
_entity.pdbx_description
1 polymer ?
#
loop_
_entity_poly.entity_id
_entity_poly.type
_entity_poly.pdbx_seq_one_letter_code
_entity_poly.pdbx_strand_id
1 'polypeptide(L)'
;MVKKLFHIIILFLVSGTLYAQTIPSYYNGLDFNKTENDLFLELSARIIDTHVGIPYTGSPVDVWDACKLADEDPTNTANVVLIYGFDDTDGNITTDRTRDKSLQDTGSGESGVWNREHVFAKSLANPGLVAESGLVSPGSDVHNLRPADRDRNGDRSNRFFSDGIGEASYVTNNGGWYPGDEWKGDVARIIMYMYVHYHGDGSQSAETSCLPSNIGIGTINSLDPNMIDLFLAWNVDDPVSDFEANRNEVLSEIQMNRNPFIDNPYLATLIWGGREAEDKWNMNDSSDTEAPTAPINLVASNITDESFDVSWTASTDNTGVFDYLIYVDGDYEQSTSSTSFTITNLNPNTTYALTIKARDTSSNLSDFSAVLTVKTLEGPKILVYEDFEDCANSLFFTFNEESNKNWECNESQFGENNSGSYTINGYEEDVLSKDWLITKNPINFDTETGEKISFYTDAAYGNSPLELVYSNNYDGVSNPIDFEWSSVPNITIPIKSNTSGTEEIFKFSDVDISTIAGTVYFAFKYYSNGEPTRWTVDSFEVIAENDNPDFDGDGILNGDDNCPNIPNPNQEDTDGDGIGDVCDSTPNGDNDNDGIDNLIDNCIDTANPDQADIDGDGIGDVCDDDSDNDGVLNDVDNCPDIVNPNQEDTDNDGIGDVCDTDDDNDGIDNSVDNCIDIANADQTDTDGDGQGDVCDETPNGDDDNDGIDNLSDNCPNIPNPNQEDTDNDGIGDVCDTTPNGDDDNDGIDNAIDQCPNTTSGVEVNAVG
;
A
#
# COMPACT_ATOMS: atom_id res chain seq x y z
N MET A 1 -29.65 68.76 18.89
CA MET A 1 -30.19 68.37 17.58
C MET A 1 -29.34 67.19 17.10
N VAL A 2 -29.78 65.99 17.43
CA VAL A 2 -29.02 64.73 17.25
C VAL A 2 -29.74 63.96 16.13
N LYS A 3 -29.05 63.73 15.00
CA LYS A 3 -29.57 62.88 13.92
C LYS A 3 -29.41 61.42 14.33
N LYS A 4 -30.53 60.70 14.38
CA LYS A 4 -30.61 59.28 14.73
C LYS A 4 -30.21 58.42 13.53
N LEU A 5 -29.24 57.54 13.78
CA LEU A 5 -28.99 56.30 13.04
C LEU A 5 -30.26 55.44 13.03
N PHE A 6 -30.62 54.88 11.88
CA PHE A 6 -31.49 53.71 11.78
C PHE A 6 -30.63 52.58 11.17
N HIS A 7 -30.28 51.61 12.00
CA HIS A 7 -29.80 50.31 11.55
C HIS A 7 -31.04 49.45 11.26
N ILE A 8 -31.17 48.96 10.03
CA ILE A 8 -32.14 47.92 9.69
C ILE A 8 -31.36 46.61 9.71
N ILE A 9 -31.58 45.80 10.75
CA ILE A 9 -31.16 44.41 10.81
C ILE A 9 -32.26 43.62 10.11
N ILE A 10 -31.98 43.09 8.92
CA ILE A 10 -32.84 42.10 8.25
C ILE A 10 -32.37 40.73 8.74
N LEU A 11 -33.22 40.10 9.54
CA LEU A 11 -33.07 38.71 9.98
C LEU A 11 -33.55 37.82 8.83
N PHE A 12 -32.65 37.17 8.10
CA PHE A 12 -32.99 36.15 7.11
C PHE A 12 -33.48 34.89 7.84
N LEU A 13 -34.79 34.68 7.83
CA LEU A 13 -35.41 33.38 8.10
C LEU A 13 -35.46 32.65 6.75
N VAL A 14 -34.57 31.68 6.57
CA VAL A 14 -34.57 30.77 5.41
C VAL A 14 -35.77 29.83 5.57
N SER A 15 -36.88 30.16 4.91
CA SER A 15 -37.91 29.19 4.55
C SER A 15 -37.64 28.78 3.10
N GLY A 16 -37.10 27.58 2.91
CA GLY A 16 -36.96 26.96 1.59
C GLY A 16 -38.34 26.65 1.02
N THR A 17 -38.88 27.58 0.24
CA THR A 17 -39.94 27.32 -0.72
C THR A 17 -39.33 27.52 -2.10
N LEU A 18 -39.07 26.42 -2.80
CA LEU A 18 -38.74 26.40 -4.23
C LEU A 18 -39.90 27.06 -4.98
N TYR A 19 -39.75 28.33 -5.34
CA TYR A 19 -40.56 28.94 -6.37
C TYR A 19 -39.81 28.78 -7.68
N ALA A 20 -40.43 28.13 -8.67
CA ALA A 20 -39.94 28.14 -10.04
C ALA A 20 -39.67 29.59 -10.47
N GLN A 21 -38.51 29.85 -11.07
CA GLN A 21 -38.17 31.18 -11.53
C GLN A 21 -39.08 31.52 -12.71
N THR A 22 -39.81 32.65 -12.62
CA THR A 22 -40.62 33.09 -13.75
C THR A 22 -39.72 33.47 -14.91
N ILE A 23 -40.04 32.98 -16.11
CA ILE A 23 -39.32 33.31 -17.35
C ILE A 23 -39.09 34.83 -17.43
N PRO A 24 -37.84 35.31 -17.51
CA PRO A 24 -37.55 36.74 -17.56
C PRO A 24 -38.28 37.44 -18.70
N SER A 25 -38.71 38.68 -18.49
CA SER A 25 -39.41 39.46 -19.53
C SER A 25 -38.56 39.69 -20.79
N TYR A 26 -37.25 39.54 -20.66
CA TYR A 26 -36.31 39.50 -21.78
C TYR A 26 -36.69 38.47 -22.84
N TYR A 27 -37.33 37.37 -22.46
CA TYR A 27 -37.77 36.29 -23.36
C TYR A 27 -39.24 36.41 -23.80
N ASN A 28 -39.91 37.52 -23.52
CA ASN A 28 -41.30 37.69 -23.92
C ASN A 28 -41.48 37.51 -25.44
N GLY A 29 -42.42 36.67 -25.84
CA GLY A 29 -42.77 36.41 -27.23
C GLY A 29 -41.93 35.35 -27.94
N LEU A 30 -41.01 34.67 -27.25
CA LEU A 30 -40.40 33.44 -27.78
C LEU A 30 -41.37 32.24 -27.67
N ASP A 31 -41.30 31.32 -28.63
CA ASP A 31 -42.01 30.03 -28.60
C ASP A 31 -41.10 28.89 -28.14
N PHE A 32 -41.22 28.54 -26.86
CA PHE A 32 -40.44 27.47 -26.25
C PHE A 32 -40.98 26.05 -26.49
N ASN A 33 -42.00 25.89 -27.34
CA ASN A 33 -42.36 24.56 -27.84
C ASN A 33 -41.47 24.10 -29.01
N LYS A 34 -40.61 24.99 -29.51
CA LYS A 34 -39.61 24.65 -30.52
C LYS A 34 -38.43 23.95 -29.87
N THR A 35 -37.75 23.13 -30.66
CA THR A 35 -36.55 22.38 -30.30
C THR A 35 -35.51 22.52 -31.40
N GLU A 36 -34.33 21.96 -31.17
CA GLU A 36 -33.25 21.87 -32.15
C GLU A 36 -32.90 23.24 -32.76
N ASN A 37 -32.65 23.25 -34.08
CA ASN A 37 -32.22 24.44 -34.80
C ASN A 37 -33.29 25.57 -34.82
N ASP A 38 -34.58 25.24 -34.69
CA ASP A 38 -35.64 26.25 -34.69
C ASP A 38 -35.61 27.10 -33.41
N LEU A 39 -35.37 26.47 -32.25
CA LEU A 39 -35.19 27.19 -30.98
C LEU A 39 -33.85 27.94 -30.96
N PHE A 40 -32.78 27.31 -31.47
CA PHE A 40 -31.46 27.94 -31.61
C PHE A 40 -31.52 29.27 -32.36
N LEU A 41 -32.17 29.29 -33.53
CA LEU A 41 -32.30 30.50 -34.35
C LEU A 41 -33.17 31.57 -33.69
N GLU A 42 -34.19 31.18 -32.92
CA GLU A 42 -35.05 32.14 -32.23
C GLU A 42 -34.37 32.81 -31.05
N LEU A 43 -33.58 32.06 -30.27
CA LEU A 43 -32.73 32.60 -29.22
C LEU A 43 -31.64 33.49 -29.81
N SER A 44 -30.99 33.06 -30.89
CA SER A 44 -30.01 33.87 -31.62
C SER A 44 -30.60 35.22 -32.04
N ALA A 45 -31.76 35.21 -32.70
CA ALA A 45 -32.42 36.44 -33.13
C ALA A 45 -32.72 37.38 -31.96
N ARG A 46 -33.17 36.84 -30.82
CA ARG A 46 -33.40 37.62 -29.59
C ARG A 46 -32.11 38.27 -29.09
N ILE A 47 -31.01 37.50 -29.02
CA ILE A 47 -29.72 37.99 -28.53
C ILE A 47 -29.21 39.09 -29.47
N ILE A 48 -29.19 38.85 -30.78
CA ILE A 48 -28.70 39.81 -31.80
C ILE A 48 -29.53 41.10 -31.77
N ASP A 49 -30.86 41.00 -31.73
CA ASP A 49 -31.76 42.17 -31.79
C ASP A 49 -31.67 43.06 -30.55
N THR A 50 -31.26 42.49 -29.41
CA THR A 50 -31.19 43.20 -28.13
C THR A 50 -29.78 43.67 -27.78
N HIS A 51 -28.75 43.01 -28.30
CA HIS A 51 -27.37 43.27 -27.93
C HIS A 51 -26.91 44.70 -28.25
N VAL A 52 -26.32 45.35 -27.25
CA VAL A 52 -25.65 46.65 -27.35
C VAL A 52 -24.18 46.45 -27.03
N GLY A 53 -23.34 46.50 -28.05
CA GLY A 53 -21.90 46.32 -27.88
C GLY A 53 -21.23 47.50 -27.17
N ILE A 54 -20.20 47.20 -26.37
CA ILE A 54 -19.35 48.17 -25.66
C ILE A 54 -17.92 48.13 -26.24
N PRO A 55 -17.14 49.21 -26.15
CA PRO A 55 -15.75 49.20 -26.62
C PRO A 55 -14.88 48.27 -25.77
N TYR A 56 -13.84 47.68 -26.37
CA TYR A 56 -12.88 46.85 -25.62
C TYR A 56 -12.14 47.63 -24.52
N THR A 57 -11.73 48.86 -24.84
CA THR A 57 -11.26 49.87 -23.88
C THR A 57 -11.82 51.22 -24.34
N GLY A 58 -12.47 52.00 -23.47
CA GLY A 58 -13.17 53.22 -23.88
C GLY A 58 -14.15 53.82 -22.87
N SER A 59 -15.09 54.63 -23.36
CA SER A 59 -16.08 55.38 -22.57
C SER A 59 -17.45 55.30 -23.26
N PRO A 60 -18.58 55.39 -22.54
CA PRO A 60 -18.73 55.63 -21.09
C PRO A 60 -18.58 54.39 -20.20
N VAL A 61 -18.69 53.20 -20.77
CA VAL A 61 -18.48 51.89 -20.13
C VAL A 61 -17.71 51.04 -21.14
N ASP A 62 -16.66 50.36 -20.69
CA ASP A 62 -15.90 49.39 -21.50
C ASP A 62 -15.86 48.00 -20.85
N VAL A 63 -15.13 47.06 -21.44
CA VAL A 63 -15.02 45.69 -20.92
C VAL A 63 -14.43 45.66 -19.50
N TRP A 64 -13.49 46.54 -19.15
CA TRP A 64 -12.95 46.57 -17.80
C TRP A 64 -14.01 46.97 -16.79
N ASP A 65 -14.78 48.00 -17.10
CA ASP A 65 -15.88 48.46 -16.24
C ASP A 65 -16.94 47.37 -16.07
N ALA A 66 -17.29 46.68 -17.16
CA ALA A 66 -18.24 45.57 -17.13
C ALA A 66 -17.75 44.41 -16.27
N CYS A 67 -16.51 43.94 -16.44
CA CYS A 67 -15.96 42.85 -15.64
C CYS A 67 -15.86 43.23 -14.15
N LYS A 68 -15.48 44.47 -13.82
CA LYS A 68 -15.44 44.94 -12.41
C LYS A 68 -16.79 44.92 -11.71
N LEU A 69 -17.88 45.06 -12.47
CA LEU A 69 -19.24 45.06 -11.95
C LEU A 69 -19.81 43.64 -11.93
N ALA A 70 -19.66 42.90 -13.02
CA ALA A 70 -20.30 41.61 -13.22
C ALA A 70 -19.59 40.48 -12.44
N ASP A 71 -18.27 40.59 -12.28
CA ASP A 71 -17.44 39.61 -11.60
C ASP A 71 -16.98 40.11 -10.20
N GLU A 72 -17.71 41.05 -9.59
CA GLU A 72 -17.45 41.51 -8.22
C GLU A 72 -17.54 40.33 -7.22
N ASP A 73 -16.51 40.17 -6.39
CA ASP A 73 -16.51 39.14 -5.36
C ASP A 73 -17.60 39.44 -4.30
N PRO A 74 -18.56 38.52 -4.08
CA PRO A 74 -19.67 38.72 -3.16
C PRO A 74 -19.24 38.87 -1.70
N THR A 75 -18.04 38.38 -1.35
CA THR A 75 -17.49 38.44 0.01
C THR A 75 -16.58 39.66 0.21
N ASN A 76 -15.99 40.19 -0.88
CA ASN A 76 -15.16 41.37 -0.87
C ASN A 76 -15.34 42.21 -2.14
N THR A 77 -16.18 43.25 -2.05
CA THR A 77 -16.54 44.11 -3.18
C THR A 77 -15.36 44.90 -3.79
N ALA A 78 -14.19 44.90 -3.14
CA ALA A 78 -12.96 45.47 -3.70
C ALA A 78 -12.29 44.55 -4.74
N ASN A 79 -12.64 43.26 -4.75
CA ASN A 79 -12.05 42.25 -5.61
C ASN A 79 -12.97 41.88 -6.78
N VAL A 80 -12.37 41.31 -7.82
CA VAL A 80 -13.04 40.50 -8.83
C VAL A 80 -12.73 39.02 -8.60
N VAL A 81 -13.65 38.16 -8.99
CA VAL A 81 -13.44 36.71 -9.06
C VAL A 81 -12.75 36.36 -10.38
N LEU A 82 -11.69 35.55 -10.30
CA LEU A 82 -10.85 35.17 -11.43
C LEU A 82 -11.25 33.79 -11.97
N ILE A 83 -11.62 33.70 -13.24
CA ILE A 83 -11.85 32.41 -13.89
C ILE A 83 -10.55 31.60 -13.90
N TYR A 84 -10.66 30.29 -13.64
CA TYR A 84 -9.57 29.32 -13.43
C TYR A 84 -8.84 29.44 -12.08
N GLY A 85 -9.08 30.47 -11.27
CA GLY A 85 -8.55 30.57 -9.91
C GLY A 85 -9.32 29.67 -8.93
N PHE A 86 -8.66 29.18 -7.89
CA PHE A 86 -9.26 28.22 -6.95
C PHE A 86 -8.76 28.30 -5.50
N ASP A 87 -7.59 28.89 -5.21
CA ASP A 87 -7.04 28.99 -3.85
C ASP A 87 -6.42 30.38 -3.59
N ASP A 88 -6.91 31.08 -2.57
CA ASP A 88 -6.40 32.39 -2.13
C ASP A 88 -5.39 32.26 -0.95
N THR A 89 -5.03 31.03 -0.53
CA THR A 89 -4.35 30.74 0.74
C THR A 89 -3.03 29.97 0.64
N ASP A 90 -2.74 29.34 -0.50
CA ASP A 90 -1.52 28.58 -0.77
C ASP A 90 -0.25 29.46 -0.93
N GLY A 91 -0.43 30.77 -1.10
CA GLY A 91 0.65 31.72 -1.36
C GLY A 91 1.14 31.72 -2.82
N ASN A 92 0.49 30.98 -3.70
CA ASN A 92 0.72 31.01 -5.14
C ASN A 92 -0.26 31.98 -5.82
N ILE A 93 0.26 33.13 -6.19
CA ILE A 93 -0.55 34.19 -6.80
C ILE A 93 -1.18 33.82 -8.15
N THR A 94 -0.74 32.76 -8.83
CA THR A 94 -1.32 32.35 -10.13
C THR A 94 -2.56 31.46 -9.96
N THR A 95 -2.79 30.95 -8.76
CA THR A 95 -3.94 30.11 -8.39
C THR A 95 -4.99 30.86 -7.58
N ASP A 96 -4.70 32.11 -7.16
CA ASP A 96 -5.65 33.05 -6.55
C ASP A 96 -7.02 33.01 -7.24
N ARG A 97 -8.06 32.80 -6.44
CA ARG A 97 -9.46 32.84 -6.85
C ARG A 97 -9.98 34.27 -6.98
N THR A 98 -9.39 35.24 -6.26
CA THR A 98 -9.83 36.63 -6.30
C THR A 98 -8.68 37.65 -6.43
N ARG A 99 -8.97 38.83 -6.98
CA ARG A 99 -7.96 39.89 -7.14
C ARG A 99 -8.53 41.29 -7.02
N ASP A 100 -7.79 42.21 -6.40
CA ASP A 100 -8.20 43.61 -6.26
C ASP A 100 -8.48 44.25 -7.63
N LYS A 101 -9.61 44.95 -7.74
CA LYS A 101 -10.10 45.61 -8.97
C LYS A 101 -9.09 46.60 -9.57
N SER A 102 -8.17 47.13 -8.78
CA SER A 102 -7.14 48.07 -9.21
C SER A 102 -5.91 47.41 -9.85
N LEU A 103 -5.70 46.11 -9.63
CA LEU A 103 -4.56 45.34 -10.15
C LEU A 103 -4.82 44.85 -11.58
N GLN A 104 -5.16 45.78 -12.47
CA GLN A 104 -5.43 45.48 -13.88
C GLN A 104 -4.13 45.37 -14.67
N ASP A 105 -4.04 44.39 -15.57
CA ASP A 105 -2.90 44.28 -16.48
C ASP A 105 -2.81 45.51 -17.40
N THR A 106 -1.64 46.15 -17.39
CA THR A 106 -1.31 47.33 -18.22
C THR A 106 -0.46 46.97 -19.45
N GLY A 107 -0.19 45.68 -19.67
CA GLY A 107 0.70 45.18 -20.73
C GLY A 107 2.19 45.30 -20.37
N SER A 108 2.52 45.47 -19.09
CA SER A 108 3.89 45.57 -18.55
C SER A 108 4.56 44.22 -18.34
N GLY A 109 3.80 43.12 -18.37
CA GLY A 109 4.29 41.78 -18.03
C GLY A 109 4.40 41.53 -16.53
N GLU A 110 3.70 42.32 -15.71
CA GLU A 110 3.65 42.16 -14.25
C GLU A 110 2.85 40.91 -13.85
N SER A 111 3.32 40.17 -12.86
CA SER A 111 2.60 39.04 -12.24
C SER A 111 1.68 39.54 -11.12
N GLY A 112 0.65 38.76 -10.79
CA GLY A 112 -0.31 39.15 -9.73
C GLY A 112 -1.26 40.27 -10.15
N VAL A 113 -1.41 40.50 -11.46
CA VAL A 113 -2.45 41.35 -12.05
C VAL A 113 -3.45 40.49 -12.82
N TRP A 114 -4.66 41.01 -13.01
CA TRP A 114 -5.68 40.30 -13.78
C TRP A 114 -5.86 40.92 -15.17
N ASN A 115 -6.11 40.08 -16.16
CA ASN A 115 -6.44 40.46 -17.52
C ASN A 115 -7.87 40.05 -17.90
N ARG A 116 -8.28 40.35 -19.12
CA ARG A 116 -9.61 39.98 -19.64
C ARG A 116 -9.43 38.77 -20.54
N GLU A 117 -9.81 37.63 -20.00
CA GLU A 117 -9.73 36.36 -20.68
C GLU A 117 -10.85 36.20 -21.70
N HIS A 118 -10.48 35.81 -22.92
CA HIS A 118 -11.40 35.39 -23.97
C HIS A 118 -11.65 33.88 -23.84
N VAL A 119 -12.66 33.50 -23.07
CA VAL A 119 -12.99 32.07 -22.81
C VAL A 119 -13.20 31.33 -24.13
N PHE A 120 -13.95 31.91 -25.07
CA PHE A 120 -13.81 31.57 -26.49
C PHE A 120 -12.59 32.30 -27.07
N ALA A 121 -11.49 31.57 -27.27
CA ALA A 121 -10.22 32.14 -27.68
C ALA A 121 -10.30 32.86 -29.03
N LYS A 122 -9.80 34.09 -29.08
CA LYS A 122 -9.86 34.95 -30.29
C LYS A 122 -9.29 34.31 -31.54
N SER A 123 -8.21 33.53 -31.39
CA SER A 123 -7.48 32.90 -32.50
C SER A 123 -8.16 31.67 -33.07
N LEU A 124 -9.09 31.06 -32.32
CA LEU A 124 -9.86 29.88 -32.73
C LEU A 124 -11.20 30.25 -33.37
N ALA A 125 -11.58 31.52 -33.27
CA ALA A 125 -12.74 32.06 -33.96
C ALA A 125 -12.44 32.29 -35.46
N ASN A 126 -13.46 32.18 -36.31
CA ASN A 126 -13.33 32.37 -37.75
C ASN A 126 -14.49 33.18 -38.38
N PRO A 127 -14.30 34.47 -38.71
CA PRO A 127 -13.06 35.24 -38.55
C PRO A 127 -12.69 35.46 -37.08
N GLY A 128 -11.40 35.65 -36.81
CA GLY A 128 -10.90 35.87 -35.46
C GLY A 128 -11.56 37.07 -34.76
N LEU A 129 -11.75 36.96 -33.45
CA LEU A 129 -12.41 38.02 -32.67
C LEU A 129 -11.48 39.24 -32.54
N VAL A 130 -11.86 40.35 -33.18
CA VAL A 130 -11.14 41.62 -33.08
C VAL A 130 -11.42 42.26 -31.72
N ALA A 131 -10.38 42.67 -30.99
CA ALA A 131 -10.48 43.30 -29.66
C ALA A 131 -9.52 44.50 -29.58
N GLU A 132 -9.96 45.65 -30.08
CA GLU A 132 -9.15 46.87 -30.21
C GLU A 132 -9.77 48.04 -29.44
N SER A 133 -8.91 48.96 -28.97
CA SER A 133 -9.35 50.13 -28.20
C SER A 133 -10.33 51.00 -29.00
N GLY A 134 -11.47 51.35 -28.38
CA GLY A 134 -12.51 52.17 -28.98
C GLY A 134 -13.37 51.47 -30.06
N LEU A 135 -13.09 50.21 -30.38
CA LEU A 135 -13.89 49.40 -31.30
C LEU A 135 -14.90 48.57 -30.53
N VAL A 136 -16.13 48.56 -31.05
CA VAL A 136 -17.20 47.65 -30.67
C VAL A 136 -17.17 46.48 -31.64
N SER A 137 -16.99 45.26 -31.13
CA SER A 137 -16.78 44.06 -31.95
C SER A 137 -17.16 42.80 -31.15
N PRO A 138 -17.28 41.63 -31.79
CA PRO A 138 -17.49 40.37 -31.09
C PRO A 138 -16.42 40.06 -30.02
N GLY A 139 -15.19 40.58 -30.20
CA GLY A 139 -14.13 40.45 -29.20
C GLY A 139 -14.28 41.35 -27.97
N SER A 140 -15.35 42.16 -27.88
CA SER A 140 -15.73 42.94 -26.69
C SER A 140 -17.06 42.49 -26.06
N ASP A 141 -17.57 41.31 -26.43
CA ASP A 141 -18.73 40.70 -25.78
C ASP A 141 -18.35 40.19 -24.37
N VAL A 142 -18.99 40.75 -23.35
CA VAL A 142 -18.64 40.48 -21.95
C VAL A 142 -19.30 39.23 -21.40
N HIS A 143 -20.20 38.59 -22.14
CA HIS A 143 -20.57 37.21 -21.85
C HIS A 143 -19.40 36.24 -22.16
N ASN A 144 -18.46 36.60 -23.04
CA ASN A 144 -17.24 35.83 -23.33
C ASN A 144 -16.03 36.22 -22.47
N LEU A 145 -16.01 37.47 -21.96
CA LEU A 145 -14.85 38.04 -21.29
C LEU A 145 -14.96 37.92 -19.78
N ARG A 146 -13.97 37.29 -19.15
CA ARG A 146 -13.88 37.12 -17.69
C ARG A 146 -12.57 37.69 -17.16
N PRO A 147 -12.51 38.23 -15.93
CA PRO A 147 -11.25 38.40 -15.22
C PRO A 147 -10.53 37.07 -15.09
N ALA A 148 -9.23 37.04 -15.39
CA ALA A 148 -8.36 35.90 -15.10
C ALA A 148 -7.01 36.41 -14.58
N ASP A 149 -6.32 35.62 -13.76
CA ASP A 149 -4.93 35.92 -13.47
C ASP A 149 -4.12 35.91 -14.77
N ARG A 150 -3.24 36.90 -14.95
CA ARG A 150 -2.49 37.07 -16.19
C ARG A 150 -1.66 35.84 -16.55
N ASP A 151 -0.92 35.29 -15.58
CA ASP A 151 0.04 34.23 -15.83
C ASP A 151 -0.69 32.91 -16.05
N ARG A 152 -1.71 32.64 -15.22
CA ARG A 152 -2.62 31.49 -15.42
C ARG A 152 -3.34 31.52 -16.76
N ASN A 153 -3.79 32.70 -17.17
CA ASN A 153 -4.40 32.87 -18.49
C ASN A 153 -3.36 32.63 -19.61
N GLY A 154 -2.09 32.94 -19.35
CA GLY A 154 -0.97 32.57 -20.22
C GLY A 154 -0.84 31.05 -20.39
N ASP A 155 -0.98 30.28 -19.30
CA ASP A 155 -0.94 28.81 -19.32
C ASP A 155 -2.12 28.22 -20.10
N ARG A 156 -3.33 28.76 -19.87
CA ARG A 156 -4.53 28.39 -20.62
C ARG A 156 -4.38 28.66 -22.11
N SER A 157 -3.79 29.79 -22.49
CA SER A 157 -3.47 30.14 -23.88
C SER A 157 -4.69 30.06 -24.82
N ASN A 158 -4.54 29.44 -25.99
CA ASN A 158 -5.63 29.03 -26.88
C ASN A 158 -5.80 27.50 -26.91
N ARG A 159 -5.50 26.83 -25.79
CA ARG A 159 -5.71 25.38 -25.69
C ARG A 159 -7.19 25.07 -25.76
N PHE A 160 -7.50 23.91 -26.34
CA PHE A 160 -8.88 23.44 -26.38
C PHE A 160 -9.27 22.99 -24.98
N PHE A 161 -10.51 23.23 -24.60
CA PHE A 161 -11.07 22.69 -23.39
C PHE A 161 -11.15 21.17 -23.50
N SER A 162 -10.70 20.47 -22.46
CA SER A 162 -10.72 19.03 -22.35
C SER A 162 -11.37 18.65 -21.04
N ASP A 163 -11.96 17.46 -20.99
CA ASP A 163 -12.38 16.82 -19.76
C ASP A 163 -11.21 16.64 -18.78
N GLY A 164 -11.54 16.59 -17.49
CA GLY A 164 -10.61 16.50 -16.36
C GLY A 164 -11.35 16.56 -15.03
N ILE A 165 -10.60 16.52 -13.93
CA ILE A 165 -11.13 16.58 -12.55
C ILE A 165 -10.27 17.51 -11.69
N GLY A 166 -10.87 18.08 -10.64
CA GLY A 166 -10.17 18.93 -9.67
C GLY A 166 -9.98 20.37 -10.15
N GLU A 167 -8.78 20.91 -9.94
CA GLU A 167 -8.44 22.31 -10.17
C GLU A 167 -8.09 22.58 -11.64
N ALA A 168 -8.16 23.85 -12.08
CA ALA A 168 -7.85 24.15 -13.48
C ALA A 168 -6.39 23.79 -13.82
N SER A 169 -6.17 23.06 -14.90
CA SER A 169 -4.84 22.52 -15.20
C SER A 169 -4.67 22.18 -16.67
N TYR A 170 -3.40 21.99 -17.04
CA TYR A 170 -3.04 21.45 -18.35
C TYR A 170 -3.28 19.95 -18.38
N VAL A 171 -3.98 19.46 -19.41
CA VAL A 171 -4.24 18.03 -19.59
C VAL A 171 -3.12 17.44 -20.45
N THR A 172 -2.19 16.75 -19.80
CA THR A 172 -0.96 16.22 -20.43
C THR A 172 -1.24 15.26 -21.59
N ASN A 173 -2.25 14.40 -21.44
CA ASN A 173 -2.54 13.32 -22.38
C ASN A 173 -3.01 13.80 -23.77
N ASN A 174 -3.63 14.97 -23.87
CA ASN A 174 -4.17 15.50 -25.13
C ASN A 174 -3.79 16.95 -25.43
N GLY A 175 -3.02 17.58 -24.55
CA GLY A 175 -2.59 18.97 -24.66
C GLY A 175 -3.68 20.02 -24.46
N GLY A 176 -4.84 19.60 -23.94
CA GLY A 176 -5.98 20.45 -23.64
C GLY A 176 -5.85 21.21 -22.32
N TRP A 177 -6.91 21.90 -21.96
CA TRP A 177 -7.05 22.64 -20.71
C TRP A 177 -8.32 22.24 -19.99
N TYR A 178 -8.18 21.78 -18.74
CA TYR A 178 -9.32 21.59 -17.85
C TYR A 178 -9.56 22.89 -17.09
N PRO A 179 -10.76 23.51 -17.15
CA PRO A 179 -11.02 24.79 -16.49
C PRO A 179 -11.18 24.68 -14.97
N GLY A 180 -11.25 23.47 -14.41
CA GLY A 180 -11.50 23.21 -13.00
C GLY A 180 -12.97 22.93 -12.72
N ASP A 181 -13.25 22.17 -11.67
CA ASP A 181 -14.60 21.73 -11.28
C ASP A 181 -15.56 22.90 -11.01
N GLU A 182 -15.04 24.00 -10.47
CA GLU A 182 -15.82 25.23 -10.22
C GLU A 182 -16.24 25.96 -11.51
N TRP A 183 -15.50 25.78 -12.60
CA TRP A 183 -15.61 26.67 -13.78
C TRP A 183 -16.13 25.96 -15.03
N LYS A 184 -16.27 24.64 -15.02
CA LYS A 184 -16.56 23.87 -16.23
C LYS A 184 -17.94 24.18 -16.81
N GLY A 185 -18.95 24.38 -15.97
CA GLY A 185 -20.30 24.79 -16.35
C GLY A 185 -20.33 26.22 -16.85
N ASP A 186 -19.64 27.13 -16.17
CA ASP A 186 -19.45 28.53 -16.61
C ASP A 186 -18.86 28.57 -18.04
N VAL A 187 -17.77 27.84 -18.26
CA VAL A 187 -17.12 27.74 -19.59
C VAL A 187 -18.11 27.18 -20.61
N ALA A 188 -18.79 26.08 -20.31
CA ALA A 188 -19.75 25.48 -21.22
C ALA A 188 -20.84 26.48 -21.65
N ARG A 189 -21.45 27.18 -20.70
CA ARG A 189 -22.52 28.16 -20.98
C ARG A 189 -22.02 29.37 -21.75
N ILE A 190 -20.76 29.80 -21.54
CA ILE A 190 -20.13 30.84 -22.35
C ILE A 190 -19.92 30.38 -23.79
N ILE A 191 -19.38 29.17 -24.00
CA ILE A 191 -19.17 28.61 -25.34
C ILE A 191 -20.49 28.44 -26.09
N MET A 192 -21.52 27.89 -25.44
CA MET A 192 -22.86 27.75 -26.02
C MET A 192 -23.48 29.10 -26.38
N TYR A 193 -23.37 30.11 -25.52
CA TYR A 193 -23.83 31.46 -25.83
C TYR A 193 -23.09 32.08 -27.02
N MET A 194 -21.75 31.98 -27.05
CA MET A 194 -20.97 32.52 -28.16
C MET A 194 -21.32 31.84 -29.47
N TYR A 195 -21.61 30.54 -29.42
CA TYR A 195 -22.09 29.82 -30.57
C TYR A 195 -23.45 30.33 -31.03
N VAL A 196 -24.44 30.46 -30.15
CA VAL A 196 -25.78 30.99 -30.49
C VAL A 196 -25.71 32.44 -30.98
N HIS A 197 -24.90 33.30 -30.38
CA HIS A 197 -24.83 34.72 -30.76
C HIS A 197 -24.12 34.92 -32.10
N TYR A 198 -23.01 34.21 -32.34
CA TYR A 198 -22.13 34.41 -33.49
C TYR A 198 -22.15 33.25 -34.49
N HIS A 199 -23.32 32.63 -34.67
CA HIS A 199 -23.55 31.48 -35.54
C HIS A 199 -23.65 31.77 -37.05
N GLY A 200 -23.50 33.03 -37.49
CA GLY A 200 -23.59 33.39 -38.92
C GLY A 200 -25.02 33.40 -39.50
N ASP A 201 -25.18 33.16 -40.81
CA ASP A 201 -26.42 33.39 -41.58
C ASP A 201 -27.42 32.21 -41.64
N GLY A 202 -27.27 31.20 -40.78
CA GLY A 202 -28.33 30.22 -40.52
C GLY A 202 -28.32 28.96 -41.41
N SER A 203 -27.18 28.55 -41.95
CA SER A 203 -26.95 27.14 -42.31
C SER A 203 -25.49 26.77 -42.05
N GLN A 204 -25.24 25.56 -41.53
CA GLN A 204 -23.92 25.03 -41.13
C GLN A 204 -22.92 24.92 -42.31
N SER A 205 -22.47 26.05 -42.84
CA SER A 205 -21.40 26.12 -43.83
C SER A 205 -20.54 27.36 -43.60
N ALA A 206 -19.38 27.13 -42.99
CA ALA A 206 -18.12 27.89 -43.12
C ALA A 206 -18.05 29.39 -42.75
N GLU A 207 -19.11 30.05 -42.28
CA GLU A 207 -19.07 31.50 -41.92
C GLU A 207 -19.47 31.81 -40.45
N THR A 208 -19.42 30.83 -39.56
CA THR A 208 -19.71 30.95 -38.12
C THR A 208 -18.46 31.34 -37.32
N SER A 209 -18.52 32.39 -36.51
CA SER A 209 -17.33 32.89 -35.81
C SER A 209 -16.91 32.06 -34.59
N CYS A 210 -17.84 31.41 -33.89
CA CYS A 210 -17.55 30.71 -32.63
C CYS A 210 -18.11 29.29 -32.59
N LEU A 211 -17.44 28.34 -33.27
CA LEU A 211 -17.85 26.94 -33.23
C LEU A 211 -17.31 26.22 -31.98
N PRO A 212 -18.16 25.51 -31.20
CA PRO A 212 -17.70 24.69 -30.08
C PRO A 212 -16.65 23.65 -30.49
N SER A 213 -16.77 23.05 -31.67
CA SER A 213 -15.79 22.12 -32.24
C SER A 213 -14.41 22.72 -32.54
N ASN A 214 -14.27 24.05 -32.55
CA ASN A 214 -12.98 24.72 -32.70
C ASN A 214 -12.26 24.94 -31.36
N ILE A 215 -12.87 24.61 -30.23
CA ILE A 215 -12.32 24.91 -28.91
C ILE A 215 -12.57 23.83 -27.84
N GLY A 216 -13.28 22.75 -28.17
CA GLY A 216 -13.48 21.59 -27.28
C GLY A 216 -12.85 20.32 -27.85
N ILE A 217 -12.28 19.50 -26.97
CA ILE A 217 -11.87 18.12 -27.25
C ILE A 217 -12.98 17.21 -26.70
N GLY A 218 -13.69 16.51 -27.57
CA GLY A 218 -14.71 15.56 -27.14
C GLY A 218 -15.49 14.99 -28.31
N THR A 219 -16.52 14.21 -27.99
CA THR A 219 -17.41 13.60 -28.98
C THR A 219 -18.25 14.67 -29.66
N ILE A 220 -18.36 14.57 -30.99
CA ILE A 220 -19.23 15.42 -31.78
C ILE A 220 -20.69 15.03 -31.50
N ASN A 221 -21.52 16.03 -31.20
CA ASN A 221 -22.93 15.82 -30.91
C ASN A 221 -23.68 15.28 -32.13
N SER A 222 -24.63 14.37 -31.89
CA SER A 222 -25.37 13.70 -32.97
C SER A 222 -26.41 14.57 -33.69
N LEU A 223 -26.89 15.63 -33.06
CA LEU A 223 -27.89 16.55 -33.62
C LEU A 223 -27.24 17.75 -34.32
N ASP A 224 -26.09 18.20 -33.81
CA ASP A 224 -25.31 19.30 -34.39
C ASP A 224 -23.81 18.96 -34.48
N PRO A 225 -23.26 18.73 -35.69
CA PRO A 225 -21.87 18.35 -35.87
C PRO A 225 -20.84 19.43 -35.46
N ASN A 226 -21.29 20.64 -35.15
CA ASN A 226 -20.43 21.71 -34.64
C ASN A 226 -20.42 21.81 -33.11
N MET A 227 -21.33 21.09 -32.44
CA MET A 227 -21.38 21.01 -30.99
C MET A 227 -20.55 19.83 -30.49
N ILE A 228 -19.96 19.99 -29.30
CA ILE A 228 -19.19 18.97 -28.61
C ILE A 228 -19.96 18.57 -27.34
N ASP A 229 -20.20 17.27 -27.16
CA ASP A 229 -20.98 16.75 -26.03
C ASP A 229 -20.37 17.08 -24.67
N LEU A 230 -19.05 17.35 -24.61
CA LEU A 230 -18.35 17.83 -23.41
C LEU A 230 -19.03 19.06 -22.80
N PHE A 231 -19.39 20.05 -23.61
CA PHE A 231 -20.00 21.28 -23.09
C PHE A 231 -21.44 21.03 -22.61
N LEU A 232 -22.16 20.10 -23.23
CA LEU A 232 -23.49 19.70 -22.75
C LEU A 232 -23.38 18.95 -21.43
N ALA A 233 -22.37 18.07 -21.29
CA ALA A 233 -22.07 17.37 -20.05
C ALA A 233 -21.73 18.34 -18.92
N TRP A 234 -20.78 19.27 -19.15
CA TRP A 234 -20.39 20.27 -18.15
C TRP A 234 -21.52 21.21 -17.74
N ASN A 235 -22.43 21.55 -18.66
CA ASN A 235 -23.62 22.34 -18.34
C ASN A 235 -24.55 21.62 -17.33
N VAL A 236 -24.49 20.29 -17.26
CA VAL A 236 -25.21 19.48 -16.27
C VAL A 236 -24.38 19.25 -15.02
N ASP A 237 -23.09 18.94 -15.18
CA ASP A 237 -22.21 18.55 -14.06
C ASP A 237 -21.88 19.71 -13.12
N ASP A 238 -21.88 20.94 -13.63
CA ASP A 238 -21.68 22.17 -12.86
C ASP A 238 -22.88 23.11 -13.06
N PRO A 239 -23.91 23.01 -12.18
CA PRO A 239 -25.12 23.81 -12.25
C PRO A 239 -24.85 25.31 -12.15
N VAL A 240 -25.77 26.12 -12.67
CA VAL A 240 -25.63 27.59 -12.63
C VAL A 240 -25.59 28.09 -11.19
N SER A 241 -24.46 28.68 -10.81
CA SER A 241 -24.23 29.26 -9.49
C SER A 241 -24.97 30.60 -9.29
N ASP A 242 -25.16 31.01 -8.04
CA ASP A 242 -25.71 32.33 -7.71
C ASP A 242 -24.84 33.47 -8.25
N PHE A 243 -23.51 33.27 -8.25
CA PHE A 243 -22.56 34.23 -8.80
C PHE A 243 -22.77 34.41 -10.30
N GLU A 244 -22.88 33.31 -11.05
CA GLU A 244 -23.11 33.35 -12.48
C GLU A 244 -24.49 33.94 -12.85
N ALA A 245 -25.52 33.61 -12.08
CA ALA A 245 -26.85 34.20 -12.25
C ALA A 245 -26.83 35.72 -12.03
N ASN A 246 -26.15 36.20 -10.98
CA ASN A 246 -25.96 37.62 -10.72
C ASN A 246 -25.16 38.31 -11.84
N ARG A 247 -24.10 37.65 -12.32
CA ARG A 247 -23.30 38.13 -13.45
C ARG A 247 -24.17 38.36 -14.69
N ASN A 248 -25.03 37.40 -15.03
CA ASN A 248 -25.95 37.51 -16.17
C ASN A 248 -26.95 38.67 -16.01
N GLU A 249 -27.42 38.94 -14.78
CA GLU A 249 -28.27 40.09 -14.48
C GLU A 249 -27.53 41.41 -14.73
N VAL A 250 -26.32 41.57 -14.19
CA VAL A 250 -25.50 42.78 -14.38
C VAL A 250 -25.19 43.02 -15.85
N LEU A 251 -24.79 41.97 -16.59
CA LEU A 251 -24.49 42.09 -18.01
C LEU A 251 -25.73 42.44 -18.85
N SER A 252 -26.91 42.03 -18.42
CA SER A 252 -28.17 42.39 -19.07
C SER A 252 -28.47 43.90 -18.99
N GLU A 253 -27.94 44.61 -18.00
CA GLU A 253 -28.05 46.07 -17.91
C GLU A 253 -26.98 46.80 -18.74
N ILE A 254 -25.87 46.13 -19.05
CA ILE A 254 -24.73 46.71 -19.78
C ILE A 254 -24.85 46.50 -21.29
N GLN A 255 -25.04 45.25 -21.72
CA GLN A 255 -25.14 44.88 -23.13
C GLN A 255 -26.57 44.58 -23.58
N MET A 256 -27.57 44.76 -22.70
CA MET A 256 -29.00 44.64 -23.02
C MET A 256 -29.45 43.24 -23.47
N ASN A 257 -28.56 42.25 -23.46
CA ASN A 257 -28.82 40.85 -23.79
C ASN A 257 -28.38 39.93 -22.63
N ARG A 258 -28.92 38.71 -22.63
CA ARG A 258 -28.70 37.71 -21.59
C ARG A 258 -28.15 36.42 -22.19
N ASN A 259 -27.36 35.69 -21.42
CA ASN A 259 -27.00 34.31 -21.74
C ASN A 259 -28.18 33.39 -21.37
N PRO A 260 -28.88 32.79 -22.35
CA PRO A 260 -30.05 31.94 -22.09
C PRO A 260 -29.71 30.68 -21.32
N PHE A 261 -28.49 30.15 -21.47
CA PHE A 261 -28.08 28.91 -20.80
C PHE A 261 -27.75 29.13 -19.32
N ILE A 262 -27.53 30.38 -18.89
CA ILE A 262 -27.45 30.75 -17.48
C ILE A 262 -28.86 30.91 -16.89
N ASP A 263 -29.77 31.58 -17.62
CA ASP A 263 -31.13 31.78 -17.12
C ASP A 263 -31.96 30.49 -17.09
N ASN A 264 -31.71 29.56 -18.02
CA ASN A 264 -32.24 28.18 -17.98
C ASN A 264 -31.33 27.19 -18.75
N PRO A 265 -30.49 26.40 -18.05
CA PRO A 265 -29.62 25.39 -18.65
C PRO A 265 -30.35 24.38 -19.56
N TYR A 266 -31.60 24.05 -19.26
CA TYR A 266 -32.43 23.12 -20.04
C TYR A 266 -32.65 23.54 -21.50
N LEU A 267 -32.49 24.83 -21.83
CA LEU A 267 -32.52 25.27 -23.23
C LEU A 267 -31.42 24.60 -24.08
N ALA A 268 -30.28 24.24 -23.49
CA ALA A 268 -29.23 23.48 -24.18
C ALA A 268 -29.73 22.07 -24.53
N THR A 269 -30.42 21.40 -23.60
CA THR A 269 -31.03 20.09 -23.82
C THR A 269 -32.07 20.15 -24.95
N LEU A 270 -32.90 21.19 -25.01
CA LEU A 270 -33.89 21.35 -26.08
C LEU A 270 -33.26 21.58 -27.47
N ILE A 271 -32.05 22.15 -27.54
CA ILE A 271 -31.38 22.46 -28.81
C ILE A 271 -30.49 21.30 -29.27
N TRP A 272 -29.63 20.77 -28.40
CA TRP A 272 -28.59 19.81 -28.77
C TRP A 272 -28.79 18.42 -28.16
N GLY A 273 -29.84 18.22 -27.37
CA GLY A 273 -30.03 16.97 -26.63
C GLY A 273 -28.95 16.81 -25.55
N GLY A 274 -28.44 15.60 -25.41
CA GLY A 274 -27.54 15.23 -24.31
C GLY A 274 -28.31 14.94 -23.02
N ARG A 275 -27.59 14.94 -21.89
CA ARG A 275 -28.20 14.77 -20.56
C ARG A 275 -29.16 15.91 -20.26
N GLU A 276 -30.23 15.62 -19.54
CA GLU A 276 -31.20 16.63 -19.12
C GLU A 276 -30.55 17.61 -18.14
N ALA A 277 -30.42 18.87 -18.55
CA ALA A 277 -29.91 19.96 -17.73
C ALA A 277 -31.02 20.55 -16.86
N GLU A 278 -30.63 21.25 -15.79
CA GLU A 278 -31.55 21.89 -14.86
C GLU A 278 -32.59 22.77 -15.59
N ASP A 279 -33.88 22.49 -15.37
CA ASP A 279 -34.99 23.27 -15.90
C ASP A 279 -35.50 24.29 -14.87
N LYS A 280 -34.94 25.50 -14.91
CA LYS A 280 -35.29 26.59 -13.98
C LYS A 280 -36.68 27.18 -14.23
N TRP A 281 -37.27 26.92 -15.39
CA TRP A 281 -38.57 27.48 -15.80
C TRP A 281 -39.70 26.45 -15.79
N ASN A 282 -39.42 25.20 -15.44
CA ASN A 282 -40.37 24.10 -15.39
C ASN A 282 -41.16 23.97 -16.71
N MET A 283 -40.43 24.00 -17.81
CA MET A 283 -40.88 23.82 -19.18
C MET A 283 -41.24 22.35 -19.46
N ASN A 284 -40.59 21.40 -18.79
CA ASN A 284 -40.87 19.98 -18.88
C ASN A 284 -41.74 19.51 -17.69
N ASP A 285 -42.97 19.06 -17.97
CA ASP A 285 -43.93 18.59 -16.94
C ASP A 285 -43.69 17.11 -16.54
N SER A 286 -42.55 16.52 -16.97
CA SER A 286 -42.17 15.12 -16.76
C SER A 286 -40.78 14.96 -16.14
N SER A 287 -40.47 15.68 -15.05
CA SER A 287 -39.24 15.42 -14.29
C SER A 287 -39.30 14.02 -13.70
N ASP A 288 -38.60 13.09 -14.36
CA ASP A 288 -38.36 11.78 -13.81
C ASP A 288 -37.45 11.93 -12.58
N THR A 289 -37.87 11.29 -11.49
CA THR A 289 -37.17 11.33 -10.20
C THR A 289 -36.85 9.93 -9.69
N GLU A 290 -37.18 8.91 -10.47
CA GLU A 290 -36.83 7.53 -10.17
C GLU A 290 -35.38 7.31 -10.58
N ALA A 291 -34.55 6.81 -9.67
CA ALA A 291 -33.15 6.52 -9.97
C ALA A 291 -33.00 5.12 -10.56
N PRO A 292 -31.99 4.88 -11.44
CA PRO A 292 -31.65 3.54 -11.89
C PRO A 292 -31.33 2.60 -10.73
N THR A 293 -31.48 1.29 -10.98
CA THR A 293 -30.94 0.28 -10.06
C THR A 293 -29.42 0.34 -10.01
N ALA A 294 -28.81 0.05 -8.86
CA ALA A 294 -27.34 -0.05 -8.76
C ALA A 294 -26.79 -1.17 -9.67
N PRO A 295 -25.62 -0.97 -10.32
CA PRO A 295 -24.93 -2.02 -11.04
C PRO A 295 -24.58 -3.20 -10.12
N ILE A 296 -24.65 -4.43 -10.63
CA ILE A 296 -24.38 -5.65 -9.86
C ILE A 296 -23.46 -6.61 -10.61
N ASN A 297 -22.90 -7.59 -9.90
CA ASN A 297 -22.01 -8.63 -10.43
C ASN A 297 -20.79 -8.03 -11.16
N LEU A 298 -20.08 -7.12 -10.49
CA LEU A 298 -18.82 -6.59 -10.99
C LEU A 298 -17.79 -7.72 -11.03
N VAL A 299 -17.05 -7.84 -12.13
CA VAL A 299 -16.01 -8.85 -12.33
C VAL A 299 -14.81 -8.18 -12.99
N ALA A 300 -13.63 -8.37 -12.40
CA ALA A 300 -12.35 -8.01 -13.00
C ALA A 300 -11.80 -9.16 -13.86
N SER A 301 -11.09 -8.81 -14.92
CA SER A 301 -10.44 -9.73 -15.85
C SER A 301 -9.26 -9.04 -16.54
N ASN A 302 -8.42 -9.79 -17.25
CA ASN A 302 -7.25 -9.26 -17.96
C ASN A 302 -6.40 -8.32 -17.07
N ILE A 303 -6.20 -8.72 -15.82
CA ILE A 303 -5.43 -7.95 -14.84
C ILE A 303 -3.96 -7.98 -15.27
N THR A 304 -3.36 -6.81 -15.40
CA THR A 304 -1.93 -6.60 -15.61
C THR A 304 -1.35 -5.87 -14.38
N ASP A 305 -0.08 -5.53 -14.44
CA ASP A 305 0.59 -4.65 -13.48
C ASP A 305 0.08 -3.21 -13.50
N GLU A 306 -0.34 -2.71 -14.66
CA GLU A 306 -0.81 -1.32 -14.82
C GLU A 306 -2.28 -1.15 -15.22
N SER A 307 -3.03 -2.25 -15.37
CA SER A 307 -4.41 -2.20 -15.87
C SER A 307 -5.27 -3.39 -15.46
N PHE A 308 -6.59 -3.26 -15.59
CA PHE A 308 -7.51 -4.39 -15.61
C PHE A 308 -8.81 -4.04 -16.33
N ASP A 309 -9.47 -5.05 -16.91
CA ASP A 309 -10.82 -4.91 -17.44
C ASP A 309 -11.85 -5.19 -16.34
N VAL A 310 -12.87 -4.34 -16.24
CA VAL A 310 -14.05 -4.58 -15.41
C VAL A 310 -15.29 -4.71 -16.27
N SER A 311 -16.18 -5.65 -15.90
CA SER A 311 -17.52 -5.80 -16.48
C SER A 311 -18.58 -5.98 -15.40
N TRP A 312 -19.84 -5.63 -15.71
CA TRP A 312 -20.95 -5.72 -14.77
C TRP A 312 -22.29 -6.03 -15.47
N THR A 313 -23.31 -6.34 -14.68
CA THR A 313 -24.68 -6.49 -15.18
C THR A 313 -25.34 -5.12 -15.32
N ALA A 314 -26.00 -4.90 -16.47
CA ALA A 314 -26.69 -3.65 -16.76
C ALA A 314 -27.76 -3.28 -15.72
N SER A 315 -27.82 -2.00 -15.38
CA SER A 315 -28.89 -1.41 -14.58
C SER A 315 -30.18 -1.24 -15.40
N THR A 316 -31.30 -1.09 -14.71
CA THR A 316 -32.61 -0.78 -15.32
C THR A 316 -33.19 0.47 -14.72
N ASP A 317 -33.95 1.19 -15.54
CA ASP A 317 -34.64 2.42 -15.16
C ASP A 317 -35.92 2.60 -16.01
N ASN A 318 -36.84 3.46 -15.57
CA ASN A 318 -38.13 3.73 -16.23
C ASN A 318 -38.01 4.59 -17.51
N THR A 319 -37.00 5.47 -17.60
CA THR A 319 -36.66 6.30 -18.77
C THR A 319 -35.43 5.78 -19.50
N GLY A 320 -34.63 4.97 -18.82
CA GLY A 320 -33.53 4.19 -19.37
C GLY A 320 -32.17 4.69 -18.89
N VAL A 321 -31.20 3.77 -18.85
CA VAL A 321 -29.84 4.10 -18.38
C VAL A 321 -29.06 4.79 -19.49
N PHE A 322 -28.51 5.95 -19.19
CA PHE A 322 -27.69 6.76 -20.08
C PHE A 322 -26.23 6.30 -20.07
N ASP A 323 -25.61 6.22 -18.89
CA ASP A 323 -24.23 5.76 -18.70
C ASP A 323 -23.96 5.22 -17.29
N TYR A 324 -22.72 4.77 -17.08
CA TYR A 324 -22.19 4.28 -15.81
C TYR A 324 -20.97 5.11 -15.41
N LEU A 325 -20.97 5.64 -14.19
CA LEU A 325 -19.88 6.40 -13.60
C LEU A 325 -19.01 5.44 -12.79
N ILE A 326 -17.72 5.42 -13.10
CA ILE A 326 -16.75 4.50 -12.52
C ILE A 326 -15.87 5.24 -11.53
N TYR A 327 -15.68 4.65 -10.35
CA TYR A 327 -14.88 5.21 -9.28
C TYR A 327 -13.83 4.21 -8.81
N VAL A 328 -12.58 4.66 -8.72
CA VAL A 328 -11.43 3.89 -8.19
C VAL A 328 -11.00 4.56 -6.89
N ASP A 329 -10.93 3.79 -5.81
CA ASP A 329 -10.62 4.26 -4.44
C ASP A 329 -11.52 5.42 -3.95
N GLY A 330 -12.71 5.53 -4.54
CA GLY A 330 -13.70 6.56 -4.23
C GLY A 330 -13.62 7.81 -5.13
N ASP A 331 -12.56 7.94 -5.91
CA ASP A 331 -12.37 9.03 -6.87
C ASP A 331 -13.03 8.70 -8.21
N TYR A 332 -13.65 9.68 -8.85
CA TYR A 332 -14.30 9.50 -10.15
C TYR A 332 -13.23 9.41 -11.25
N GLU A 333 -13.29 8.34 -12.04
CA GLU A 333 -12.38 8.16 -13.17
C GLU A 333 -13.00 8.59 -14.48
N GLN A 334 -14.03 7.88 -14.92
CA GLN A 334 -14.67 8.12 -16.20
C GLN A 334 -16.09 7.56 -16.21
N SER A 335 -16.88 7.96 -17.21
CA SER A 335 -18.18 7.36 -17.51
C SER A 335 -18.18 6.63 -18.84
N THR A 336 -18.99 5.58 -18.93
CA THR A 336 -19.15 4.77 -20.14
C THR A 336 -20.60 4.36 -20.33
N SER A 337 -21.08 4.31 -21.58
CA SER A 337 -22.39 3.75 -21.91
C SER A 337 -22.38 2.22 -22.05
N SER A 338 -21.20 1.60 -22.05
CA SER A 338 -21.03 0.15 -22.09
C SER A 338 -21.09 -0.45 -20.68
N THR A 339 -21.34 -1.75 -20.58
CA THR A 339 -21.29 -2.49 -19.29
C THR A 339 -19.92 -3.11 -19.02
N SER A 340 -18.88 -2.48 -19.56
CA SER A 340 -17.49 -2.87 -19.41
C SER A 340 -16.58 -1.66 -19.62
N PHE A 341 -15.44 -1.65 -18.95
CA PHE A 341 -14.44 -0.61 -19.03
C PHE A 341 -13.04 -1.14 -18.69
N THR A 342 -12.00 -0.56 -19.28
CA THR A 342 -10.61 -0.90 -18.97
C THR A 342 -10.02 0.22 -18.10
N ILE A 343 -9.64 -0.12 -16.87
CA ILE A 343 -8.90 0.78 -15.98
C ILE A 343 -7.42 0.67 -16.33
N THR A 344 -6.73 1.80 -16.47
CA THR A 344 -5.32 1.88 -16.90
C THR A 344 -4.55 2.86 -16.02
N ASN A 345 -3.23 2.96 -16.20
CA ASN A 345 -2.33 3.85 -15.44
C ASN A 345 -2.33 3.55 -13.95
N LEU A 346 -2.45 2.27 -13.60
CA LEU A 346 -2.39 1.80 -12.23
C LEU A 346 -0.94 1.53 -11.85
N ASN A 347 -0.63 1.70 -10.57
CA ASN A 347 0.61 1.22 -10.01
C ASN A 347 0.60 -0.31 -9.89
N PRO A 348 1.73 -0.98 -10.16
CA PRO A 348 1.90 -2.41 -9.92
C PRO A 348 1.76 -2.83 -8.45
N ASN A 349 1.42 -4.10 -8.22
CA ASN A 349 1.24 -4.72 -6.90
C ASN A 349 0.38 -3.89 -5.94
N THR A 350 -0.63 -3.19 -6.47
CA THR A 350 -1.46 -2.25 -5.71
C THR A 350 -2.90 -2.71 -5.73
N THR A 351 -3.54 -2.68 -4.57
CA THR A 351 -4.96 -3.03 -4.42
C THR A 351 -5.83 -1.79 -4.59
N TYR A 352 -6.80 -1.89 -5.50
CA TYR A 352 -7.78 -0.85 -5.82
C TYR A 352 -9.18 -1.28 -5.41
N ALA A 353 -9.97 -0.34 -4.90
CA ALA A 353 -11.38 -0.52 -4.58
C ALA A 353 -12.27 0.14 -5.64
N LEU A 354 -12.97 -0.66 -6.44
CA LEU A 354 -13.81 -0.18 -7.52
C LEU A 354 -15.29 -0.11 -7.10
N THR A 355 -15.95 1.00 -7.41
CA THR A 355 -17.42 1.12 -7.34
C THR A 355 -17.98 1.80 -8.60
N ILE A 356 -19.23 1.47 -8.95
CA ILE A 356 -19.88 1.99 -10.16
C ILE A 356 -21.29 2.45 -9.83
N LYS A 357 -21.71 3.60 -10.39
CA LYS A 357 -23.10 4.07 -10.40
C LYS A 357 -23.67 4.04 -11.81
N ALA A 358 -24.98 3.85 -11.93
CA ALA A 358 -25.71 4.08 -13.17
C ALA A 358 -26.41 5.45 -13.11
N ARG A 359 -26.54 6.08 -14.28
CA ARG A 359 -27.26 7.35 -14.45
C ARG A 359 -28.31 7.18 -15.54
N ASP A 360 -29.52 7.69 -15.32
CA ASP A 360 -30.59 7.67 -16.34
C ASP A 360 -30.51 8.86 -17.32
N THR A 361 -31.48 8.93 -18.22
CA THR A 361 -31.61 10.03 -19.19
C THR A 361 -32.01 11.39 -18.57
N SER A 362 -32.60 11.37 -17.36
CA SER A 362 -33.01 12.55 -16.60
C SER A 362 -32.01 12.92 -15.49
N SER A 363 -30.80 12.33 -15.53
CA SER A 363 -29.69 12.55 -14.62
C SER A 363 -29.87 12.06 -13.17
N ASN A 364 -30.85 11.19 -12.87
CA ASN A 364 -30.88 10.53 -11.55
C ASN A 364 -29.77 9.48 -11.45
N LEU A 365 -29.16 9.39 -10.27
CA LEU A 365 -28.06 8.47 -9.98
C LEU A 365 -28.53 7.31 -9.11
N SER A 366 -28.10 6.10 -9.45
CA SER A 366 -28.27 4.93 -8.58
C SER A 366 -27.45 5.03 -7.30
N ASP A 367 -27.73 4.15 -6.35
CA ASP A 367 -26.77 3.78 -5.32
C ASP A 367 -25.49 3.19 -5.96
N PHE A 368 -24.38 3.19 -5.22
CA PHE A 368 -23.15 2.52 -5.65
C PHE A 368 -23.37 1.01 -5.77
N SER A 369 -22.64 0.38 -6.69
CA SER A 369 -22.45 -1.07 -6.69
C SER A 369 -21.81 -1.55 -5.39
N ALA A 370 -21.83 -2.87 -5.18
CA ALA A 370 -20.90 -3.47 -4.22
C ALA A 370 -19.45 -3.15 -4.63
N VAL A 371 -18.57 -2.99 -3.64
CA VAL A 371 -17.14 -2.76 -3.87
C VAL A 371 -16.52 -4.02 -4.50
N LEU A 372 -15.82 -3.85 -5.62
CA LEU A 372 -14.96 -4.87 -6.20
C LEU A 372 -13.51 -4.51 -5.88
N THR A 373 -12.83 -5.37 -5.12
CA THR A 373 -11.41 -5.21 -4.81
C THR A 373 -10.58 -5.93 -5.88
N VAL A 374 -9.62 -5.24 -6.48
CA VAL A 374 -8.74 -5.80 -7.52
C VAL A 374 -7.30 -5.45 -7.18
N LYS A 375 -6.40 -6.43 -7.19
CA LYS A 375 -4.96 -6.21 -7.03
C LYS A 375 -4.27 -6.34 -8.39
N THR A 376 -3.51 -5.33 -8.80
CA THR A 376 -2.69 -5.41 -10.01
C THR A 376 -1.55 -6.41 -9.83
N LEU A 377 -1.07 -6.98 -10.93
CA LEU A 377 0.08 -7.89 -10.89
C LEU A 377 1.34 -7.15 -10.43
N GLU A 378 2.34 -7.91 -9.98
CA GLU A 378 3.66 -7.33 -9.78
C GLU A 378 4.22 -6.83 -11.11
N GLY A 379 4.80 -5.63 -11.07
CA GLY A 379 5.38 -4.99 -12.24
C GLY A 379 6.76 -5.55 -12.56
N PRO A 380 7.36 -5.11 -13.66
CA PRO A 380 8.71 -5.50 -14.00
C PRO A 380 9.70 -5.05 -12.92
N LYS A 381 10.70 -5.89 -12.66
CA LYS A 381 11.73 -5.59 -11.67
C LYS A 381 12.72 -4.58 -12.24
N ILE A 382 12.84 -3.41 -11.62
CA ILE A 382 13.83 -2.40 -12.00
C ILE A 382 15.22 -2.88 -11.55
N LEU A 383 16.11 -3.14 -12.51
CA LEU A 383 17.50 -3.52 -12.25
C LEU A 383 18.41 -2.30 -12.14
N VAL A 384 18.13 -1.26 -12.93
CA VAL A 384 18.74 0.06 -12.82
C VAL A 384 17.78 1.11 -13.39
N TYR A 385 17.72 2.27 -12.75
CA TYR A 385 17.00 3.44 -13.25
C TYR A 385 17.81 4.69 -12.91
N GLU A 386 17.99 5.57 -13.88
CA GLU A 386 18.70 6.83 -13.74
C GLU A 386 18.06 7.89 -14.65
N ASP A 387 17.59 8.99 -14.06
CA ASP A 387 16.99 10.12 -14.76
C ASP A 387 17.97 11.30 -14.95
N PHE A 388 19.17 11.22 -14.37
CA PHE A 388 20.21 12.24 -14.41
C PHE A 388 19.81 13.60 -13.83
N GLU A 389 18.75 13.65 -13.02
CA GLU A 389 18.28 14.88 -12.35
C GLU A 389 19.12 15.24 -11.11
N ASP A 390 19.88 14.28 -10.59
CA ASP A 390 20.80 14.46 -9.45
C ASP A 390 22.23 14.02 -9.82
N CYS A 391 23.02 14.97 -10.33
CA CYS A 391 24.40 14.72 -10.72
C CYS A 391 25.30 14.24 -9.56
N ALA A 392 24.94 14.52 -8.30
CA ALA A 392 25.71 14.04 -7.15
C ALA A 392 25.49 12.54 -6.89
N ASN A 393 24.30 12.04 -7.19
CA ASN A 393 23.90 10.66 -6.95
C ASN A 393 23.82 9.78 -8.21
N SER A 394 24.10 10.35 -9.39
CA SER A 394 24.17 9.63 -10.67
C SER A 394 24.80 8.24 -10.57
N LEU A 395 24.12 7.23 -11.10
CA LEU A 395 24.57 5.84 -11.21
C LEU A 395 25.60 5.65 -12.32
N PHE A 396 26.02 6.73 -12.99
CA PHE A 396 27.06 6.72 -14.01
C PHE A 396 28.30 7.51 -13.57
N PHE A 397 29.44 7.12 -14.10
CA PHE A 397 30.68 7.88 -14.00
C PHE A 397 31.33 8.06 -15.36
N THR A 398 32.17 9.08 -15.45
CA THR A 398 32.79 9.49 -16.70
C THR A 398 34.25 9.04 -16.73
N PHE A 399 34.75 8.54 -17.86
CA PHE A 399 36.15 8.23 -18.07
C PHE A 399 36.65 8.84 -19.39
N ASN A 400 37.70 9.66 -19.31
CA ASN A 400 38.35 10.27 -20.47
C ASN A 400 39.65 9.51 -20.82
N GLU A 401 39.74 8.97 -22.04
CA GLU A 401 40.97 8.34 -22.52
C GLU A 401 41.93 9.36 -23.16
N GLU A 402 41.40 10.23 -24.00
CA GLU A 402 42.20 11.10 -24.86
C GLU A 402 41.41 12.33 -25.30
N SER A 403 41.26 13.32 -24.41
CA SER A 403 40.92 14.71 -24.77
C SER A 403 41.08 15.65 -23.56
N ASN A 404 40.68 16.92 -23.69
CA ASN A 404 40.49 17.85 -22.58
C ASN A 404 39.01 18.12 -22.27
N LYS A 405 38.11 17.29 -22.80
CA LYS A 405 36.66 17.35 -22.65
C LYS A 405 36.15 16.02 -22.12
N ASN A 406 35.06 16.04 -21.39
CA ASN A 406 34.49 14.82 -20.84
C ASN A 406 32.98 14.95 -20.88
N TRP A 407 32.27 13.87 -20.59
CA TRP A 407 30.85 13.95 -20.29
C TRP A 407 30.62 14.90 -19.11
N GLU A 408 29.70 15.83 -19.26
CA GLU A 408 29.32 16.81 -18.26
C GLU A 408 27.86 16.58 -17.87
N CYS A 409 27.60 16.40 -16.58
CA CYS A 409 26.25 16.27 -16.06
C CYS A 409 25.64 17.67 -15.86
N ASN A 410 24.39 17.85 -16.29
CA ASN A 410 23.60 19.07 -16.16
C ASN A 410 22.25 18.72 -15.52
N GLU A 411 21.81 19.44 -14.49
CA GLU A 411 20.59 19.09 -13.70
C GLU A 411 19.29 19.80 -14.19
N SER A 412 19.31 20.51 -15.33
CA SER A 412 18.13 21.31 -15.77
C SER A 412 18.18 21.77 -17.23
N GLN A 413 19.05 21.16 -18.04
CA GLN A 413 19.27 21.60 -19.43
C GLN A 413 19.60 20.40 -20.31
N PHE A 414 19.10 20.48 -21.56
CA PHE A 414 19.38 19.57 -22.68
C PHE A 414 18.76 18.18 -22.62
N GLY A 415 18.30 17.68 -21.46
CA GLY A 415 17.52 16.44 -21.39
C GLY A 415 16.11 16.57 -22.01
N GLU A 416 15.38 15.46 -22.03
CA GLU A 416 13.97 15.43 -22.44
C GLU A 416 13.14 16.48 -21.68
N ASN A 417 12.52 17.42 -22.40
CA ASN A 417 11.78 18.54 -21.81
C ASN A 417 12.64 19.52 -20.97
N ASN A 418 13.95 19.62 -21.25
CA ASN A 418 14.94 20.36 -20.46
C ASN A 418 15.14 19.81 -19.04
N SER A 419 15.02 18.49 -18.88
CA SER A 419 15.46 17.71 -17.72
C SER A 419 16.98 17.71 -17.53
N GLY A 420 17.41 17.09 -16.43
CA GLY A 420 18.77 16.65 -16.20
C GLY A 420 19.31 15.72 -17.30
N SER A 421 20.62 15.74 -17.56
CA SER A 421 21.25 14.90 -18.59
C SER A 421 22.78 14.88 -18.48
N TYR A 422 23.42 13.92 -19.16
CA TYR A 422 24.84 14.00 -19.50
C TYR A 422 25.04 14.47 -20.93
N THR A 423 25.90 15.47 -21.12
CA THR A 423 26.23 16.02 -22.44
C THR A 423 27.72 15.89 -22.74
N ILE A 424 28.09 15.62 -23.99
CA ILE A 424 29.48 15.63 -24.44
C ILE A 424 29.66 16.44 -25.74
N ASN A 425 30.77 17.19 -25.82
CA ASN A 425 31.22 18.06 -26.91
C ASN A 425 30.23 19.17 -27.33
N GLY A 426 30.53 20.42 -26.96
CA GLY A 426 29.71 21.60 -27.24
C GLY A 426 29.95 22.25 -28.63
N TYR A 427 29.19 23.30 -28.92
CA TYR A 427 29.25 24.07 -30.16
C TYR A 427 30.67 24.56 -30.51
N GLU A 428 31.14 24.29 -31.74
CA GLU A 428 32.42 24.74 -32.34
C GLU A 428 33.72 24.19 -31.70
N GLU A 429 33.68 23.05 -31.01
CA GLU A 429 34.86 22.46 -30.38
C GLU A 429 35.54 21.39 -31.26
N ASP A 430 36.46 21.78 -32.16
CA ASP A 430 37.26 20.82 -32.96
C ASP A 430 38.34 20.13 -32.11
N VAL A 431 38.00 19.01 -31.45
CA VAL A 431 38.98 18.19 -30.71
C VAL A 431 38.75 16.69 -30.89
N LEU A 432 39.84 15.93 -30.83
CA LEU A 432 39.83 14.47 -30.65
C LEU A 432 39.14 14.16 -29.30
N SER A 433 38.19 13.23 -29.28
CA SER A 433 37.44 12.83 -28.09
C SER A 433 37.30 11.32 -28.05
N LYS A 434 37.64 10.73 -26.90
CA LYS A 434 37.55 9.30 -26.62
C LYS A 434 37.11 9.17 -25.17
N ASP A 435 35.81 9.07 -25.01
CA ASP A 435 35.14 9.34 -23.75
C ASP A 435 34.07 8.28 -23.48
N TRP A 436 33.92 7.95 -22.20
CA TRP A 436 32.99 6.93 -21.73
C TRP A 436 32.11 7.50 -20.63
N LEU A 437 30.85 7.12 -20.66
CA LEU A 437 29.90 7.26 -19.57
C LEU A 437 29.44 5.85 -19.19
N ILE A 438 29.86 5.37 -18.02
CA ILE A 438 29.78 3.96 -17.61
C ILE A 438 28.94 3.84 -16.35
N THR A 439 28.13 2.79 -16.22
CA THR A 439 27.44 2.48 -14.96
C THR A 439 28.47 2.29 -13.83
N LYS A 440 28.20 2.83 -12.63
CA LYS A 440 29.08 2.72 -11.45
C LYS A 440 29.13 1.31 -10.89
N ASN A 441 27.99 0.63 -10.91
CA ASN A 441 27.84 -0.74 -10.46
C ASN A 441 27.48 -1.63 -11.65
N PRO A 442 27.88 -2.91 -11.62
CA PRO A 442 27.44 -3.86 -12.61
C PRO A 442 26.01 -4.33 -12.31
N ILE A 443 25.32 -4.77 -13.34
CA ILE A 443 23.94 -5.27 -13.30
C ILE A 443 23.97 -6.78 -13.52
N ASN A 444 23.28 -7.53 -12.66
CA ASN A 444 23.23 -8.98 -12.70
C ASN A 444 22.02 -9.47 -13.52
N PHE A 445 22.28 -10.18 -14.60
CA PHE A 445 21.26 -10.79 -15.47
C PHE A 445 21.07 -12.29 -15.22
N ASP A 446 21.78 -12.89 -14.24
CA ASP A 446 21.68 -14.34 -13.98
C ASP A 446 20.50 -14.72 -13.08
N THR A 447 19.81 -13.75 -12.48
CA THR A 447 18.72 -13.99 -11.52
C THR A 447 17.34 -13.71 -12.08
N GLU A 448 17.24 -13.12 -13.27
CA GLU A 448 15.99 -12.69 -13.87
C GLU A 448 15.86 -13.20 -15.31
N THR A 449 14.73 -12.90 -15.95
CA THR A 449 14.48 -13.23 -17.35
C THR A 449 13.79 -12.06 -18.06
N GLY A 450 13.79 -12.05 -19.40
CA GLY A 450 12.98 -11.11 -20.18
C GLY A 450 13.46 -9.66 -20.11
N GLU A 451 14.76 -9.44 -19.93
CA GLU A 451 15.31 -8.12 -19.66
C GLU A 451 15.20 -7.16 -20.84
N LYS A 452 14.80 -5.94 -20.53
CA LYS A 452 14.54 -4.86 -21.49
C LYS A 452 15.28 -3.60 -21.05
N ILE A 453 15.70 -2.81 -22.02
CA ILE A 453 16.39 -1.54 -21.80
C ILE A 453 15.66 -0.40 -22.49
N SER A 454 15.55 0.72 -21.79
CA SER A 454 14.96 1.97 -22.27
C SER A 454 15.95 3.10 -22.07
N PHE A 455 16.15 3.95 -23.09
CA PHE A 455 16.90 5.19 -22.92
C PHE A 455 16.59 6.31 -23.92
N TYR A 456 16.88 7.54 -23.51
CA TYR A 456 16.80 8.74 -24.36
C TYR A 456 18.20 9.24 -24.76
N THR A 457 18.35 9.63 -26.02
CA THR A 457 19.53 10.38 -26.45
C THR A 457 19.20 11.32 -27.60
N ASP A 458 19.85 12.48 -27.66
CA ASP A 458 19.80 13.38 -28.81
C ASP A 458 21.18 13.76 -29.33
N ALA A 459 21.23 14.13 -30.61
CA ALA A 459 22.42 14.61 -31.28
C ALA A 459 22.23 15.99 -31.89
N ALA A 460 23.19 16.88 -31.68
CA ALA A 460 23.33 18.15 -32.42
C ALA A 460 24.76 18.31 -32.96
N TYR A 461 24.90 18.95 -34.13
CA TYR A 461 26.20 19.17 -34.80
C TYR A 461 26.95 17.87 -35.19
N GLY A 462 27.93 17.98 -36.08
CA GLY A 462 28.82 16.86 -36.44
C GLY A 462 28.15 15.61 -37.02
N ASN A 463 28.90 14.52 -37.09
CA ASN A 463 28.41 13.17 -37.48
C ASN A 463 29.19 12.02 -36.80
N SER A 464 29.75 12.27 -35.61
CA SER A 464 30.48 11.25 -34.85
C SER A 464 29.50 10.30 -34.13
N PRO A 465 29.66 8.97 -34.22
CA PRO A 465 28.72 8.01 -33.66
C PRO A 465 28.78 7.96 -32.12
N LEU A 466 27.65 7.64 -31.50
CA LEU A 466 27.54 7.18 -30.12
C LEU A 466 27.24 5.68 -30.14
N GLU A 467 27.95 4.90 -29.34
CA GLU A 467 27.73 3.45 -29.21
C GLU A 467 27.26 3.14 -27.77
N LEU A 468 26.22 2.33 -27.63
CA LEU A 468 25.92 1.68 -26.36
C LEU A 468 26.55 0.27 -26.36
N VAL A 469 27.43 0.04 -25.39
CA VAL A 469 28.19 -1.20 -25.26
C VAL A 469 28.07 -1.76 -23.84
N TYR A 470 28.36 -3.05 -23.68
CA TYR A 470 28.42 -3.71 -22.38
C TYR A 470 29.70 -4.54 -22.22
N SER A 471 30.13 -4.76 -20.98
CA SER A 471 31.29 -5.58 -20.65
C SER A 471 31.01 -6.51 -19.47
N ASN A 472 31.35 -7.79 -19.66
CA ASN A 472 31.30 -8.84 -18.64
C ASN A 472 32.59 -8.96 -17.81
N ASN A 473 33.66 -8.23 -18.18
CA ASN A 473 34.97 -8.35 -17.54
C ASN A 473 35.56 -7.03 -17.07
N TYR A 474 34.86 -5.90 -17.28
CA TYR A 474 35.26 -4.62 -16.71
C TYR A 474 35.28 -4.67 -15.17
N ASP A 475 36.30 -4.08 -14.56
CA ASP A 475 36.53 -4.13 -13.12
C ASP A 475 35.94 -2.91 -12.36
N GLY A 476 35.29 -2.00 -13.08
CA GLY A 476 34.69 -0.79 -12.51
C GLY A 476 35.66 0.36 -12.23
N VAL A 477 36.97 0.17 -12.39
CA VAL A 477 37.98 1.15 -11.91
C VAL A 477 39.16 1.39 -12.85
N SER A 478 39.57 0.38 -13.62
CA SER A 478 40.71 0.47 -14.54
C SER A 478 40.29 1.15 -15.84
N ASN A 479 41.27 1.37 -16.73
CA ASN A 479 41.00 2.00 -18.02
C ASN A 479 40.08 1.10 -18.88
N PRO A 480 38.88 1.57 -19.30
CA PRO A 480 37.91 0.77 -20.04
C PRO A 480 38.46 0.13 -21.32
N ILE A 481 39.47 0.75 -21.96
CA ILE A 481 40.08 0.23 -23.20
C ILE A 481 40.85 -1.09 -23.01
N ASP A 482 41.24 -1.41 -21.77
CA ASP A 482 41.96 -2.64 -21.45
C ASP A 482 41.03 -3.87 -21.33
N PHE A 483 39.72 -3.67 -21.52
CA PHE A 483 38.67 -4.67 -21.35
C PHE A 483 37.89 -4.93 -22.64
N GLU A 484 37.13 -6.02 -22.67
CA GLU A 484 36.32 -6.39 -23.82
C GLU A 484 34.94 -5.77 -23.71
N TRP A 485 34.53 -5.01 -24.73
CA TRP A 485 33.21 -4.38 -24.84
C TRP A 485 32.49 -4.89 -26.08
N SER A 486 31.26 -5.33 -25.89
CA SER A 486 30.37 -5.82 -26.95
C SER A 486 29.22 -4.83 -27.18
N SER A 487 28.72 -4.72 -28.42
CA SER A 487 27.52 -3.93 -28.69
C SER A 487 26.31 -4.53 -27.99
N VAL A 488 25.47 -3.68 -27.41
CA VAL A 488 24.18 -4.12 -26.84
C VAL A 488 23.30 -4.67 -27.98
N PRO A 489 22.72 -5.88 -27.83
CA PRO A 489 21.90 -6.49 -28.86
C PRO A 489 20.66 -5.63 -29.15
N ASN A 490 20.16 -5.73 -30.39
CA ASN A 490 18.96 -5.03 -30.85
C ASN A 490 19.01 -3.48 -30.81
N ILE A 491 20.14 -2.89 -30.40
CA ILE A 491 20.34 -1.44 -30.35
C ILE A 491 21.37 -1.01 -31.40
N THR A 492 21.00 0.00 -32.18
CA THR A 492 21.93 0.72 -33.06
C THR A 492 21.53 2.18 -33.05
N ILE A 493 22.30 3.01 -32.35
CA ILE A 493 22.08 4.46 -32.32
C ILE A 493 22.43 5.03 -33.70
N PRO A 494 21.48 5.65 -34.42
CA PRO A 494 21.76 6.20 -35.74
C PRO A 494 22.76 7.35 -35.66
N ILE A 495 23.60 7.47 -36.69
CA ILE A 495 24.45 8.65 -36.83
C ILE A 495 23.56 9.84 -37.25
N LYS A 496 23.81 11.01 -36.66
CA LYS A 496 23.15 12.26 -37.04
C LYS A 496 23.17 12.46 -38.55
N SER A 497 21.99 12.73 -39.12
CA SER A 497 21.77 12.78 -40.57
C SER A 497 22.41 13.98 -41.29
N ASN A 498 22.70 15.05 -40.56
CA ASN A 498 23.25 16.31 -41.09
C ASN A 498 24.05 17.08 -40.03
N THR A 499 24.99 17.93 -40.48
CA THR A 499 25.88 18.72 -39.61
C THR A 499 25.27 20.03 -39.11
N SER A 500 23.94 20.24 -39.26
CA SER A 500 23.28 21.44 -38.74
C SER A 500 23.12 21.38 -37.22
N GLY A 501 22.91 22.53 -36.59
CA GLY A 501 22.61 22.63 -35.15
C GLY A 501 21.20 22.22 -34.75
N THR A 502 20.41 21.64 -35.66
CA THR A 502 19.10 21.09 -35.33
C THR A 502 19.29 19.76 -34.60
N GLU A 503 18.67 19.64 -33.44
CA GLU A 503 18.64 18.42 -32.63
C GLU A 503 17.90 17.29 -33.36
N GLU A 504 18.45 16.09 -33.26
CA GLU A 504 17.88 14.85 -33.78
C GLU A 504 17.74 13.88 -32.60
N ILE A 505 16.50 13.50 -32.27
CA ILE A 505 16.15 12.72 -31.08
C ILE A 505 16.09 11.24 -31.44
N PHE A 506 16.66 10.40 -30.58
CA PHE A 506 16.60 8.94 -30.63
C PHE A 506 16.08 8.40 -29.30
N LYS A 507 14.88 7.80 -29.32
CA LYS A 507 14.27 7.16 -28.16
C LYS A 507 14.26 5.64 -28.34
N PHE A 508 14.64 4.93 -27.30
CA PHE A 508 14.61 3.48 -27.21
C PHE A 508 13.73 3.10 -26.03
N SER A 509 12.72 2.27 -26.27
CA SER A 509 11.76 1.85 -25.25
C SER A 509 11.62 0.34 -25.32
N ASP A 510 11.76 -0.32 -24.18
CA ASP A 510 11.57 -1.75 -23.96
C ASP A 510 12.33 -2.64 -24.96
N VAL A 511 13.56 -2.25 -25.28
CA VAL A 511 14.38 -3.01 -26.23
C VAL A 511 14.86 -4.30 -25.56
N ASP A 512 14.47 -5.44 -26.12
CA ASP A 512 14.86 -6.77 -25.62
C ASP A 512 16.39 -6.94 -25.65
N ILE A 513 16.96 -7.17 -24.45
CA ILE A 513 18.38 -7.45 -24.23
C ILE A 513 18.60 -8.77 -23.48
N SER A 514 17.59 -9.64 -23.39
CA SER A 514 17.60 -10.94 -22.69
C SER A 514 18.67 -11.93 -23.16
N THR A 515 19.41 -11.62 -24.23
CA THR A 515 20.55 -12.40 -24.70
C THR A 515 21.87 -12.06 -23.99
N ILE A 516 21.92 -10.96 -23.23
CA ILE A 516 23.02 -10.63 -22.31
C ILE A 516 22.88 -11.53 -21.08
N ALA A 517 23.97 -12.18 -20.68
CA ALA A 517 24.03 -13.01 -19.48
C ALA A 517 25.25 -12.61 -18.63
N GLY A 518 25.21 -12.95 -17.34
CA GLY A 518 26.23 -12.60 -16.37
C GLY A 518 26.00 -11.25 -15.69
N THR A 519 27.05 -10.80 -15.00
CA THR A 519 27.10 -9.49 -14.33
C THR A 519 27.89 -8.51 -15.21
N VAL A 520 27.22 -7.50 -15.77
CA VAL A 520 27.80 -6.59 -16.78
C VAL A 520 27.79 -5.12 -16.36
N TYR A 521 28.74 -4.36 -16.91
CA TYR A 521 28.66 -2.89 -16.96
C TYR A 521 28.14 -2.43 -18.31
N PHE A 522 27.33 -1.38 -18.34
CA PHE A 522 26.97 -0.68 -19.58
C PHE A 522 27.79 0.59 -19.72
N ALA A 523 28.08 0.98 -20.96
CA ALA A 523 28.72 2.24 -21.26
C ALA A 523 28.22 2.88 -22.55
N PHE A 524 27.98 4.18 -22.51
CA PHE A 524 27.95 5.02 -23.69
C PHE A 524 29.38 5.40 -24.07
N LYS A 525 29.80 4.92 -25.23
CA LYS A 525 31.15 5.10 -25.77
C LYS A 525 31.10 6.11 -26.91
N TYR A 526 31.83 7.21 -26.76
CA TYR A 526 31.85 8.30 -27.72
C TYR A 526 33.27 8.58 -28.22
N TYR A 527 33.53 8.27 -29.50
CA TYR A 527 34.82 8.46 -30.15
C TYR A 527 34.68 9.39 -31.36
N SER A 528 35.41 10.52 -31.38
CA SER A 528 35.47 11.47 -32.50
C SER A 528 36.89 11.81 -32.91
N ASN A 529 37.16 11.88 -34.23
CA ASN A 529 38.47 12.16 -34.82
C ASN A 529 38.56 13.52 -35.57
N GLY A 530 37.61 14.45 -35.36
CA GLY A 530 37.70 15.82 -35.91
C GLY A 530 36.44 16.43 -36.53
N GLU A 531 35.25 15.92 -36.19
CA GLU A 531 33.94 16.54 -36.46
C GLU A 531 32.96 16.11 -35.34
N PRO A 532 33.17 16.58 -34.09
CA PRO A 532 32.43 16.05 -32.96
C PRO A 532 30.95 16.40 -33.03
N THR A 533 30.13 15.39 -32.76
CA THR A 533 28.71 15.54 -32.50
C THR A 533 28.52 15.81 -31.02
N ARG A 534 27.66 16.79 -30.69
CA ARG A 534 27.12 16.96 -29.34
C ARG A 534 26.11 15.85 -29.11
N TRP A 535 26.39 14.99 -28.14
CA TRP A 535 25.43 13.99 -27.68
C TRP A 535 24.93 14.35 -26.31
N THR A 536 23.63 14.13 -26.10
CA THR A 536 22.99 14.14 -24.80
C THR A 536 22.48 12.73 -24.51
N VAL A 537 22.70 12.24 -23.29
CA VAL A 537 22.08 11.02 -22.78
C VAL A 537 21.21 11.40 -21.60
N ASP A 538 19.98 10.92 -21.62
CA ASP A 538 18.98 11.13 -20.59
C ASP A 538 18.20 9.83 -20.35
N SER A 539 17.59 9.67 -19.17
CA SER A 539 16.72 8.56 -18.75
C SER A 539 17.25 7.19 -19.17
N PHE A 540 18.04 6.51 -18.34
CA PHE A 540 18.52 5.14 -18.59
C PHE A 540 17.86 4.14 -17.65
N GLU A 541 17.21 3.12 -18.20
CA GLU A 541 16.50 2.10 -17.43
C GLU A 541 16.79 0.70 -17.97
N VAL A 542 17.00 -0.26 -17.06
CA VAL A 542 16.94 -1.69 -17.35
C VAL A 542 15.95 -2.33 -16.40
N ILE A 543 15.01 -3.09 -16.96
CA ILE A 543 14.02 -3.88 -16.24
C ILE A 543 14.13 -5.36 -16.59
N ALA A 544 13.55 -6.23 -15.77
CA ALA A 544 13.37 -7.65 -16.04
C ALA A 544 11.91 -8.09 -15.84
N GLU A 545 11.50 -9.15 -16.54
CA GLU A 545 10.20 -9.80 -16.32
C GLU A 545 10.23 -10.53 -14.97
N ASN A 546 9.25 -10.25 -14.11
CA ASN A 546 9.07 -10.93 -12.83
C ASN A 546 8.30 -12.23 -13.07
N ASP A 547 8.93 -13.17 -13.79
CA ASP A 547 8.22 -14.19 -14.55
C ASP A 547 8.09 -15.55 -13.83
N ASN A 548 7.69 -15.54 -12.57
CA ASN A 548 6.83 -16.63 -12.13
C ASN A 548 5.79 -16.16 -11.12
N PRO A 549 4.61 -15.71 -11.56
CA PRO A 549 3.55 -15.27 -10.66
C PRO A 549 2.88 -16.45 -9.92
N ASP A 550 3.24 -17.71 -10.21
CA ASP A 550 2.77 -18.95 -9.59
C ASP A 550 3.97 -19.92 -9.44
N PHE A 551 4.71 -19.77 -8.34
CA PHE A 551 6.01 -20.39 -8.12
C PHE A 551 5.98 -21.91 -8.20
N ASP A 552 4.87 -22.52 -7.80
CA ASP A 552 4.75 -23.96 -7.67
C ASP A 552 3.80 -24.61 -8.70
N GLY A 553 3.08 -23.78 -9.47
CA GLY A 553 2.29 -24.18 -10.63
C GLY A 553 0.94 -24.79 -10.27
N ASP A 554 0.38 -24.42 -9.13
CA ASP A 554 -0.88 -24.96 -8.61
C ASP A 554 -2.13 -24.23 -9.14
N GLY A 555 -1.92 -23.09 -9.82
CA GLY A 555 -2.95 -22.24 -10.39
C GLY A 555 -3.40 -21.06 -9.51
N ILE A 556 -2.77 -20.86 -8.36
CA ILE A 556 -2.90 -19.71 -7.46
C ILE A 556 -1.65 -18.84 -7.61
N LEU A 557 -1.82 -17.52 -7.55
CA LEU A 557 -0.68 -16.60 -7.70
C LEU A 557 0.05 -16.46 -6.36
N ASN A 558 1.38 -16.30 -6.37
CA ASN A 558 2.22 -16.21 -5.16
C ASN A 558 1.73 -15.22 -4.09
N GLY A 559 1.09 -14.12 -4.52
CA GLY A 559 0.58 -13.10 -3.61
C GLY A 559 -0.76 -13.43 -2.97
N ASP A 560 -1.47 -14.42 -3.51
CA ASP A 560 -2.76 -14.94 -3.05
C ASP A 560 -2.64 -16.39 -2.56
N ASP A 561 -1.46 -17.00 -2.71
CA ASP A 561 -1.15 -18.38 -2.34
C ASP A 561 -0.71 -18.44 -0.86
N ASN A 562 -1.46 -19.16 -0.02
CA ASN A 562 -1.13 -19.38 1.38
C ASN A 562 -0.02 -20.43 1.58
N CYS A 563 0.45 -21.08 0.50
CA CYS A 563 1.64 -21.90 0.46
C CYS A 563 2.47 -21.66 -0.83
N PRO A 564 3.10 -20.48 -1.02
CA PRO A 564 3.71 -20.02 -2.29
C PRO A 564 4.82 -20.90 -2.91
N ASN A 565 5.18 -22.02 -2.29
CA ASN A 565 6.22 -22.92 -2.78
C ASN A 565 5.79 -24.40 -2.74
N ILE A 566 4.54 -24.70 -2.35
CA ILE A 566 4.02 -26.06 -2.19
C ILE A 566 2.61 -26.12 -2.80
N PRO A 567 2.44 -26.82 -3.94
CA PRO A 567 1.18 -26.78 -4.68
C PRO A 567 -0.03 -27.20 -3.85
N ASN A 568 -0.97 -26.29 -3.66
CA ASN A 568 -2.21 -26.50 -2.91
C ASN A 568 -3.40 -25.74 -3.52
N PRO A 569 -3.93 -26.20 -4.68
CA PRO A 569 -4.94 -25.47 -5.45
C PRO A 569 -6.27 -25.17 -4.70
N ASN A 570 -6.48 -25.81 -3.55
CA ASN A 570 -7.67 -25.66 -2.71
C ASN A 570 -7.51 -24.57 -1.64
N GLN A 571 -6.27 -24.14 -1.35
CA GLN A 571 -5.96 -23.10 -0.35
C GLN A 571 -6.66 -23.36 0.99
N GLU A 572 -6.65 -24.63 1.45
CA GLU A 572 -7.17 -24.99 2.76
C GLU A 572 -6.28 -24.35 3.84
N ASP A 573 -6.92 -23.69 4.80
CA ASP A 573 -6.33 -22.96 5.94
C ASP A 573 -7.34 -23.12 7.09
N THR A 574 -7.12 -24.14 7.91
CA THR A 574 -8.09 -24.66 8.88
C THR A 574 -8.24 -23.73 10.09
N ASP A 575 -7.17 -23.07 10.53
CA ASP A 575 -7.19 -22.17 11.69
C ASP A 575 -7.29 -20.67 11.30
N GLY A 576 -7.08 -20.33 10.03
CA GLY A 576 -7.22 -18.99 9.48
C GLY A 576 -6.05 -18.06 9.78
N ASP A 577 -4.86 -18.59 10.05
CA ASP A 577 -3.66 -17.80 10.34
C ASP A 577 -2.98 -17.23 9.08
N GLY A 578 -3.41 -17.70 7.89
CA GLY A 578 -2.90 -17.28 6.58
C GLY A 578 -1.78 -18.17 6.02
N ILE A 579 -1.41 -19.25 6.71
CA ILE A 579 -0.52 -20.31 6.25
C ILE A 579 -1.38 -21.53 5.88
N GLY A 580 -1.25 -22.06 4.67
CA GLY A 580 -2.09 -23.18 4.24
C GLY A 580 -1.73 -24.50 4.94
N ASP A 581 -2.72 -25.37 5.14
CA ASP A 581 -2.61 -26.64 5.90
C ASP A 581 -1.43 -27.53 5.44
N VAL A 582 -1.04 -27.45 4.16
CA VAL A 582 0.05 -28.28 3.62
C VAL A 582 1.46 -27.74 3.93
N CYS A 583 1.58 -26.45 4.27
CA CYS A 583 2.83 -25.79 4.61
C CYS A 583 2.85 -25.26 6.05
N ASP A 584 1.77 -25.46 6.80
CA ASP A 584 1.66 -25.17 8.21
C ASP A 584 2.12 -26.35 9.08
N SER A 585 2.89 -26.05 10.13
CA SER A 585 3.27 -27.00 11.17
C SER A 585 2.17 -27.22 12.22
N THR A 586 1.25 -26.28 12.35
CA THR A 586 0.17 -26.23 13.34
C THR A 586 -1.20 -25.97 12.69
N PRO A 587 -1.63 -26.77 11.70
CA PRO A 587 -2.83 -26.51 10.89
C PRO A 587 -4.15 -26.43 11.67
N ASN A 588 -4.20 -26.86 12.93
CA ASN A 588 -5.36 -26.74 13.81
C ASN A 588 -5.18 -25.65 14.89
N GLY A 589 -4.19 -24.77 14.69
CA GLY A 589 -3.74 -23.76 15.64
C GLY A 589 -2.79 -24.29 16.70
N ASP A 590 -2.19 -23.34 17.40
CA ASP A 590 -1.28 -23.51 18.54
C ASP A 590 -1.65 -22.46 19.60
N ASN A 591 -2.47 -22.87 20.56
CA ASN A 591 -3.12 -21.95 21.52
C ASN A 591 -2.11 -21.30 22.47
N ASP A 592 -1.07 -22.00 22.87
CA ASP A 592 -0.09 -21.58 23.86
C ASP A 592 1.29 -21.21 23.26
N ASN A 593 1.44 -21.37 21.95
CA ASN A 593 2.60 -21.02 21.13
C ASN A 593 3.86 -21.83 21.46
N ASP A 594 3.69 -23.12 21.75
CA ASP A 594 4.79 -24.02 22.09
C ASP A 594 5.34 -24.80 20.87
N GLY A 595 4.67 -24.69 19.73
CA GLY A 595 5.03 -25.32 18.47
C GLY A 595 4.40 -26.70 18.23
N ILE A 596 3.44 -27.11 19.06
CA ILE A 596 2.67 -28.35 18.93
C ILE A 596 1.25 -28.01 18.47
N ASP A 597 0.76 -28.76 17.49
CA ASP A 597 -0.59 -28.57 16.95
C ASP A 597 -1.66 -28.95 17.99
N ASN A 598 -2.67 -28.11 18.17
CA ASN A 598 -3.76 -28.29 19.14
C ASN A 598 -4.46 -29.67 19.08
N LEU A 599 -4.46 -30.36 17.93
CA LEU A 599 -5.06 -31.70 17.81
C LEU A 599 -4.25 -32.77 18.54
N ILE A 600 -2.97 -32.50 18.73
CA ILE A 600 -1.94 -33.46 19.13
C ILE A 600 -1.30 -33.07 20.47
N ASP A 601 -1.48 -31.83 20.90
CA ASP A 601 -1.01 -31.26 22.15
C ASP A 601 -1.75 -31.84 23.38
N ASN A 602 -1.00 -32.46 24.29
CA ASN A 602 -1.52 -33.00 25.55
C ASN A 602 -1.73 -31.92 26.63
N CYS A 603 -1.34 -30.66 26.39
CA CYS A 603 -1.59 -29.50 27.25
C CYS A 603 -1.95 -28.22 26.47
N ILE A 604 -2.99 -28.28 25.64
CA ILE A 604 -3.49 -27.21 24.73
C ILE A 604 -3.42 -25.73 25.18
N ASP A 605 -3.40 -25.42 26.48
CA ASP A 605 -3.37 -24.04 26.99
C ASP A 605 -2.09 -23.74 27.83
N THR A 606 -1.12 -24.65 27.90
CA THR A 606 0.09 -24.57 28.74
C THR A 606 1.31 -25.17 28.04
N ALA A 607 2.17 -24.29 27.53
CA ALA A 607 3.30 -24.66 26.68
C ALA A 607 4.19 -25.76 27.28
N ASN A 608 4.27 -26.89 26.58
CA ASN A 608 5.14 -28.04 26.87
C ASN A 608 5.63 -28.70 25.57
N PRO A 609 6.63 -28.10 24.90
CA PRO A 609 7.14 -28.61 23.62
C PRO A 609 7.71 -30.04 23.66
N ASP A 610 7.96 -30.59 24.86
CA ASP A 610 8.44 -31.95 25.06
C ASP A 610 7.32 -32.99 25.19
N GLN A 611 6.07 -32.55 25.40
CA GLN A 611 4.87 -33.39 25.50
C GLN A 611 5.05 -34.53 26.51
N ALA A 612 5.69 -34.24 27.64
CA ALA A 612 5.87 -35.19 28.72
C ALA A 612 4.51 -35.60 29.33
N ASP A 613 4.38 -36.88 29.65
CA ASP A 613 3.16 -37.57 30.11
C ASP A 613 3.62 -38.85 30.83
N ILE A 614 3.94 -38.71 32.12
CA ILE A 614 4.59 -39.74 32.94
C ILE A 614 3.69 -40.97 33.11
N ASP A 615 2.39 -40.76 33.30
CA ASP A 615 1.43 -41.83 33.58
C ASP A 615 0.72 -42.37 32.32
N GLY A 616 0.78 -41.62 31.21
CA GLY A 616 0.24 -41.99 29.91
C GLY A 616 -1.27 -41.83 29.80
N ASP A 617 -1.92 -40.97 30.59
CA ASP A 617 -3.37 -40.75 30.56
C ASP A 617 -3.83 -39.80 29.45
N GLY A 618 -2.88 -39.10 28.82
CA GLY A 618 -3.08 -38.16 27.73
C GLY A 618 -3.23 -36.70 28.14
N ILE A 619 -3.03 -36.38 29.43
CA ILE A 619 -2.83 -35.03 29.97
C ILE A 619 -1.31 -34.88 30.20
N GLY A 620 -0.71 -33.79 29.72
CA GLY A 620 0.73 -33.61 29.92
C GLY A 620 1.11 -33.19 31.33
N ASP A 621 2.31 -33.54 31.77
CA ASP A 621 2.77 -33.35 33.16
C ASP A 621 2.62 -31.91 33.68
N VAL A 622 2.74 -30.90 32.80
CA VAL A 622 2.65 -29.49 33.19
C VAL A 622 1.22 -29.01 33.45
N CYS A 623 0.22 -29.74 32.94
CA CYS A 623 -1.19 -29.44 33.07
C CYS A 623 -1.98 -30.56 33.76
N ASP A 624 -1.29 -31.61 34.20
CA ASP A 624 -1.80 -32.60 35.12
C ASP A 624 -1.65 -32.12 36.57
N ASP A 625 -2.68 -32.35 37.38
CA ASP A 625 -2.67 -32.06 38.81
C ASP A 625 -2.07 -33.23 39.64
N ASP A 626 -1.87 -34.40 39.03
CA ASP A 626 -1.36 -35.66 39.62
C ASP A 626 -0.55 -36.43 38.55
N SER A 627 0.69 -36.00 38.29
CA SER A 627 1.46 -36.39 37.10
C SER A 627 1.88 -37.86 37.07
N ASP A 628 1.91 -38.53 38.22
CA ASP A 628 2.24 -39.96 38.32
C ASP A 628 1.03 -40.87 38.63
N ASN A 629 -0.13 -40.27 38.91
CA ASN A 629 -1.42 -40.91 39.13
C ASN A 629 -1.41 -41.91 40.30
N ASP A 630 -0.66 -41.58 41.35
CA ASP A 630 -0.58 -42.36 42.58
C ASP A 630 -1.77 -42.08 43.54
N GLY A 631 -2.51 -41.00 43.26
CA GLY A 631 -3.67 -40.53 44.02
C GLY A 631 -3.38 -39.38 44.99
N VAL A 632 -2.18 -38.81 44.96
CA VAL A 632 -1.74 -37.61 45.66
C VAL A 632 -1.52 -36.50 44.63
N LEU A 633 -1.98 -35.27 44.92
CA LEU A 633 -1.83 -34.17 43.96
C LEU A 633 -0.41 -33.61 44.02
N ASN A 634 0.15 -33.21 42.87
CA ASN A 634 1.49 -32.65 42.71
C ASN A 634 1.87 -31.60 43.77
N ASP A 635 0.96 -30.70 44.12
CA ASP A 635 1.16 -29.62 45.11
C ASP A 635 1.40 -30.10 46.55
N VAL A 636 1.05 -31.35 46.85
CA VAL A 636 1.18 -31.98 48.18
C VAL A 636 1.93 -33.30 48.14
N ASP A 637 2.41 -33.71 46.97
CA ASP A 637 3.17 -34.93 46.73
C ASP A 637 4.66 -34.69 47.05
N ASN A 638 5.27 -35.55 47.86
CA ASN A 638 6.70 -35.50 48.15
C ASN A 638 7.57 -36.18 47.08
N CYS A 639 6.96 -36.86 46.09
CA CYS A 639 7.58 -37.37 44.86
C CYS A 639 6.65 -37.21 43.63
N PRO A 640 6.35 -35.99 43.16
CA PRO A 640 5.32 -35.72 42.14
C PRO A 640 5.43 -36.46 40.79
N ASP A 641 6.62 -37.01 40.49
CA ASP A 641 6.92 -37.69 39.23
C ASP A 641 7.10 -39.23 39.41
N ILE A 642 6.97 -39.76 40.64
CA ILE A 642 7.26 -41.16 40.98
C ILE A 642 6.25 -41.70 42.00
N VAL A 643 5.39 -42.59 41.50
CA VAL A 643 4.31 -43.24 42.23
C VAL A 643 4.71 -43.70 43.65
N ASN A 644 4.21 -43.02 44.67
CA ASN A 644 4.40 -43.35 46.09
C ASN A 644 3.18 -43.01 46.98
N PRO A 645 2.05 -43.75 46.85
CA PRO A 645 0.79 -43.38 47.51
C PRO A 645 0.82 -43.31 49.05
N ASN A 646 1.88 -43.82 49.67
CA ASN A 646 2.09 -43.81 51.12
C ASN A 646 2.82 -42.56 51.63
N GLN A 647 3.48 -41.80 50.75
CA GLN A 647 4.20 -40.54 51.07
C GLN A 647 5.16 -40.71 52.25
N GLU A 648 5.95 -41.79 52.22
CA GLU A 648 6.99 -42.10 53.20
C GLU A 648 8.14 -41.09 53.01
N ASP A 649 8.67 -40.57 54.12
CA ASP A 649 9.66 -39.47 54.21
C ASP A 649 10.38 -39.64 55.56
N THR A 650 11.44 -40.42 55.54
CA THR A 650 12.10 -40.96 56.74
C THR A 650 12.80 -39.86 57.55
N ASP A 651 13.46 -38.92 56.90
CA ASP A 651 14.17 -37.81 57.55
C ASP A 651 13.35 -36.51 57.71
N ASN A 652 12.18 -36.44 57.07
CA ASN A 652 11.26 -35.30 57.08
C ASN A 652 11.83 -34.04 56.41
N ASP A 653 12.65 -34.18 55.37
CA ASP A 653 13.18 -33.07 54.59
C ASP A 653 12.19 -32.55 53.52
N GLY A 654 11.15 -33.34 53.23
CA GLY A 654 10.08 -33.05 52.30
C GLY A 654 10.22 -33.70 50.93
N ILE A 655 11.25 -34.51 50.71
CA ILE A 655 11.41 -35.43 49.57
C ILE A 655 10.98 -36.82 50.05
N GLY A 656 10.22 -37.57 49.25
CA GLY A 656 9.79 -38.91 49.66
C GLY A 656 10.86 -39.98 49.42
N ASP A 657 10.88 -41.02 50.24
CA ASP A 657 11.90 -42.09 50.22
C ASP A 657 12.11 -42.72 48.82
N VAL A 658 11.07 -42.75 47.97
CA VAL A 658 11.20 -43.34 46.61
C VAL A 658 11.98 -42.46 45.63
N CYS A 659 12.05 -41.15 45.88
CA CYS A 659 12.69 -40.16 45.03
C CYS A 659 13.83 -39.42 45.75
N ASP A 660 14.02 -39.68 47.04
CA ASP A 660 15.19 -39.29 47.80
C ASP A 660 16.37 -40.21 47.46
N THR A 661 17.56 -39.63 47.51
CA THR A 661 18.84 -40.33 47.34
C THR A 661 19.51 -40.70 48.65
N ASP A 662 19.06 -40.14 49.78
CA ASP A 662 19.62 -40.30 51.13
C ASP A 662 18.48 -40.18 52.18
N ASP A 663 17.71 -41.27 52.37
CA ASP A 663 16.41 -41.28 53.07
C ASP A 663 16.50 -40.89 54.56
N ASP A 664 17.67 -41.02 55.18
CA ASP A 664 17.92 -40.69 56.58
C ASP A 664 18.81 -39.45 56.80
N ASN A 665 19.25 -38.82 55.70
CA ASN A 665 20.07 -37.60 55.64
C ASN A 665 21.38 -37.68 56.45
N ASP A 666 21.99 -38.86 56.55
CA ASP A 666 23.27 -39.05 57.25
C ASP A 666 24.50 -38.67 56.40
N GLY A 667 24.28 -38.44 55.10
CA GLY A 667 25.28 -38.06 54.11
C GLY A 667 25.84 -39.23 53.28
N ILE A 668 25.20 -40.40 53.33
CA ILE A 668 25.54 -41.60 52.57
C ILE A 668 24.36 -41.99 51.68
N ASP A 669 24.51 -41.91 50.35
CA ASP A 669 23.43 -42.27 49.43
C ASP A 669 22.88 -43.70 49.70
N ASN A 670 21.56 -43.88 49.63
CA ASN A 670 20.82 -45.15 49.83
C ASN A 670 21.47 -46.36 49.12
N SER A 671 22.06 -46.12 47.94
CA SER A 671 22.69 -47.17 47.13
C SER A 671 23.94 -47.81 47.75
N VAL A 672 24.54 -47.15 48.74
CA VAL A 672 25.76 -47.58 49.43
C VAL A 672 25.64 -47.56 50.95
N ASP A 673 24.49 -47.13 51.48
CA ASP A 673 24.18 -47.10 52.89
C ASP A 673 23.83 -48.51 53.42
N ASN A 674 24.48 -48.92 54.50
CA ASN A 674 24.19 -50.18 55.19
C ASN A 674 23.04 -50.10 56.21
N CYS A 675 22.45 -48.91 56.42
CA CYS A 675 21.26 -48.65 57.24
C CYS A 675 20.36 -47.54 56.66
N ILE A 676 19.86 -47.74 55.44
CA ILE A 676 19.06 -46.77 54.63
C ILE A 676 18.06 -45.90 55.42
N ASP A 677 17.36 -46.45 56.41
CA ASP A 677 16.31 -45.73 57.15
C ASP A 677 16.79 -45.16 58.52
N ILE A 678 18.05 -45.34 58.90
CA ILE A 678 18.58 -45.06 60.25
C ILE A 678 19.99 -44.45 60.21
N ALA A 679 20.04 -43.13 60.37
CA ALA A 679 21.25 -42.35 60.22
C ALA A 679 22.47 -42.90 60.98
N ASN A 680 23.51 -43.27 60.23
CA ASN A 680 24.76 -43.83 60.71
C ASN A 680 25.96 -43.46 59.82
N ALA A 681 26.24 -42.16 59.70
CA ALA A 681 27.30 -41.60 58.85
C ALA A 681 28.72 -42.22 58.99
N ASP A 682 28.98 -43.02 60.03
CA ASP A 682 30.22 -43.79 60.18
C ASP A 682 30.23 -45.17 59.49
N GLN A 683 29.07 -45.63 59.04
CA GLN A 683 28.83 -46.89 58.32
C GLN A 683 29.48 -48.08 59.02
N THR A 684 29.42 -48.06 60.36
CA THR A 684 30.00 -49.13 61.17
C THR A 684 29.23 -50.42 60.92
N ASP A 685 29.96 -51.46 60.53
CA ASP A 685 29.49 -52.83 60.28
C ASP A 685 30.57 -53.75 60.86
N THR A 686 30.36 -54.20 62.09
CA THR A 686 31.36 -54.86 62.92
C THR A 686 31.63 -56.30 62.47
N ASP A 687 30.63 -57.01 61.97
CA ASP A 687 30.74 -58.40 61.54
C ASP A 687 30.96 -58.57 60.02
N GLY A 688 30.71 -57.51 59.24
CA GLY A 688 30.95 -57.42 57.80
C GLY A 688 29.87 -58.09 56.96
N ASP A 689 28.65 -58.23 57.45
CA ASP A 689 27.54 -58.88 56.75
C ASP A 689 26.81 -57.94 55.75
N GLY A 690 27.08 -56.64 55.84
CA GLY A 690 26.52 -55.59 55.00
C GLY A 690 25.34 -54.83 55.59
N GLN A 691 24.89 -55.16 56.81
CA GLN A 691 23.95 -54.39 57.61
C GLN A 691 24.73 -53.59 58.67
N GLY A 692 24.42 -52.30 58.85
CA GLY A 692 25.15 -51.47 59.81
C GLY A 692 24.76 -51.75 61.27
N ASP A 693 25.70 -51.56 62.20
CA ASP A 693 25.56 -51.88 63.62
C ASP A 693 24.31 -51.25 64.29
N VAL A 694 23.82 -50.10 63.78
CA VAL A 694 22.67 -49.39 64.36
C VAL A 694 21.32 -49.97 63.93
N CYS A 695 21.27 -50.65 62.79
CA CYS A 695 20.08 -51.27 62.23
C CYS A 695 20.16 -52.79 62.21
N ASP A 696 21.28 -53.37 62.66
CA ASP A 696 21.49 -54.80 62.85
C ASP A 696 21.03 -55.25 64.26
N GLU A 697 20.26 -56.34 64.31
CA GLU A 697 19.87 -56.97 65.58
C GLU A 697 21.02 -57.79 66.20
N THR A 698 22.03 -58.17 65.40
CA THR A 698 23.18 -59.01 65.76
C THR A 698 24.53 -58.39 65.31
N PRO A 699 24.87 -57.16 65.74
CA PRO A 699 26.01 -56.37 65.21
C PRO A 699 27.40 -57.02 65.34
N ASN A 700 27.57 -58.04 66.19
CA ASN A 700 28.81 -58.80 66.35
C ASN A 700 28.75 -60.18 65.67
N GLY A 701 27.75 -60.38 64.81
CA GLY A 701 27.38 -61.63 64.18
C GLY A 701 26.56 -62.54 65.07
N ASP A 702 26.01 -63.57 64.42
CA ASP A 702 25.28 -64.68 65.01
C ASP A 702 25.82 -65.99 64.40
N ASP A 703 26.89 -66.51 65.00
CA ASP A 703 27.68 -67.62 64.44
C ASP A 703 26.86 -68.91 64.32
N ASP A 704 25.79 -69.06 65.12
CA ASP A 704 24.98 -70.27 65.18
C ASP A 704 23.50 -70.08 64.75
N ASN A 705 23.12 -68.85 64.40
CA ASN A 705 21.83 -68.42 63.85
C ASN A 705 20.66 -68.64 64.82
N ASP A 706 20.86 -68.34 66.10
CA ASP A 706 19.85 -68.48 67.14
C ASP A 706 19.12 -67.17 67.48
N GLY A 707 19.56 -66.05 66.89
CA GLY A 707 19.01 -64.72 67.06
C GLY A 707 19.63 -63.92 68.22
N ILE A 708 20.71 -64.40 68.83
CA ILE A 708 21.45 -63.71 69.88
C ILE A 708 22.81 -63.28 69.35
N ASP A 709 23.11 -62.00 69.49
CA ASP A 709 24.41 -61.41 69.17
C ASP A 709 25.57 -62.14 69.89
N ASN A 710 26.61 -62.51 69.15
CA ASN A 710 27.78 -63.28 69.62
C ASN A 710 28.44 -62.71 70.89
N LEU A 711 28.37 -61.39 71.15
CA LEU A 711 28.94 -60.78 72.35
C LEU A 711 28.07 -61.04 73.60
N SER A 712 26.78 -61.21 73.39
CA SER A 712 25.77 -61.48 74.43
C SER A 712 25.44 -62.96 74.55
N ASP A 713 25.85 -63.77 73.58
CA ASP A 713 25.61 -65.21 73.55
C ASP A 713 26.54 -65.96 74.52
N ASN A 714 25.97 -66.66 75.49
CA ASN A 714 26.69 -67.52 76.43
C ASN A 714 27.07 -68.89 75.82
N CYS A 715 26.59 -69.21 74.61
CA CYS A 715 27.04 -70.32 73.78
C CYS A 715 27.19 -69.93 72.28
N PRO A 716 28.16 -69.07 71.90
CA PRO A 716 28.31 -68.48 70.55
C PRO A 716 28.45 -69.41 69.34
N ASN A 717 28.37 -70.73 69.53
CA ASN A 717 28.55 -71.73 68.47
C ASN A 717 27.52 -72.88 68.58
N ILE A 718 26.60 -72.83 69.53
CA ILE A 718 25.58 -73.86 69.79
C ILE A 718 24.24 -73.17 70.10
N PRO A 719 23.25 -73.24 69.18
CA PRO A 719 22.03 -72.43 69.29
C PRO A 719 21.30 -72.63 70.62
N ASN A 720 21.12 -71.54 71.36
CA ASN A 720 20.38 -71.47 72.60
C ASN A 720 19.67 -70.10 72.79
N PRO A 721 18.58 -69.83 72.04
CA PRO A 721 17.90 -68.52 72.07
C PRO A 721 17.39 -68.07 73.45
N ASN A 722 17.30 -69.00 74.41
CA ASN A 722 16.85 -68.74 75.77
C ASN A 722 17.97 -68.38 76.75
N GLN A 723 19.24 -68.55 76.34
CA GLN A 723 20.43 -68.17 77.12
C GLN A 723 20.39 -68.74 78.56
N GLU A 724 20.02 -70.02 78.71
CA GLU A 724 20.00 -70.71 80.01
C GLU A 724 21.44 -70.92 80.52
N ASP A 725 21.72 -70.44 81.74
CA ASP A 725 23.00 -70.57 82.47
C ASP A 725 22.66 -70.83 83.95
N THR A 726 22.64 -72.10 84.33
CA THR A 726 22.09 -72.58 85.60
C THR A 726 23.00 -72.23 86.78
N ASP A 727 24.32 -72.26 86.62
CA ASP A 727 25.28 -71.99 87.69
C ASP A 727 25.88 -70.57 87.65
N ASN A 728 25.57 -69.80 86.61
CA ASN A 728 25.93 -68.39 86.38
C ASN A 728 27.44 -68.17 86.23
N ASP A 729 28.14 -69.11 85.60
CA ASP A 729 29.57 -68.97 85.32
C ASP A 729 29.88 -68.19 84.02
N GLY A 730 28.84 -67.90 83.22
CA GLY A 730 28.91 -67.18 81.96
C GLY A 730 29.01 -68.08 80.71
N ILE A 731 28.99 -69.41 80.86
CA ILE A 731 28.89 -70.39 79.79
C ILE A 731 27.49 -71.00 79.83
N GLY A 732 26.77 -71.03 78.71
CA GLY A 732 25.40 -71.55 78.69
C GLY A 732 25.33 -73.07 78.88
N ASP A 733 24.23 -73.55 79.47
CA ASP A 733 24.03 -74.95 79.87
C ASP A 733 24.27 -75.97 78.73
N VAL A 734 24.03 -75.56 77.48
CA VAL A 734 24.14 -76.43 76.30
C VAL A 734 25.58 -76.60 75.79
N CYS A 735 26.46 -75.66 76.11
CA CYS A 735 27.87 -75.67 75.72
C CYS A 735 28.82 -75.80 76.92
N ASP A 736 28.28 -75.80 78.14
CA ASP A 736 29.02 -76.10 79.34
C ASP A 736 29.20 -77.61 79.55
N THR A 737 30.42 -78.00 79.92
CA THR A 737 30.75 -79.37 80.34
C THR A 737 30.32 -79.67 81.78
N THR A 738 30.06 -78.63 82.57
CA THR A 738 29.71 -78.66 84.00
C THR A 738 28.49 -77.78 84.33
N PRO A 739 27.34 -77.93 83.62
CA PRO A 739 26.21 -76.98 83.64
C PRO A 739 25.51 -76.80 85.01
N ASN A 740 25.88 -77.59 86.03
CA ASN A 740 25.40 -77.45 87.40
C ASN A 740 26.55 -77.04 88.38
N GLY A 741 27.65 -76.54 87.84
CA GLY A 741 28.90 -76.25 88.53
C GLY A 741 29.82 -77.46 88.70
N ASP A 742 31.07 -77.16 89.03
CA ASP A 742 32.09 -78.11 89.45
C ASP A 742 32.76 -77.57 90.73
N ASP A 743 32.15 -77.90 91.86
CA ASP A 743 32.49 -77.34 93.18
C ASP A 743 33.94 -77.67 93.61
N ASP A 744 34.52 -78.78 93.14
CA ASP A 744 35.88 -79.22 93.49
C ASP A 744 36.91 -79.20 92.34
N ASN A 745 36.49 -78.78 91.14
CA ASN A 745 37.29 -78.54 89.94
C ASN A 745 37.98 -79.79 89.39
N ASP A 746 37.31 -80.95 89.46
CA ASP A 746 37.84 -82.21 88.93
C ASP A 746 37.42 -82.50 87.47
N GLY A 747 36.57 -81.65 86.91
CA GLY A 747 36.03 -81.73 85.55
C GLY A 747 34.77 -82.58 85.41
N ILE A 748 34.12 -82.97 86.52
CA ILE A 748 32.86 -83.70 86.54
C ILE A 748 31.74 -82.79 87.07
N ASP A 749 30.65 -82.67 86.30
CA ASP A 749 29.48 -81.88 86.67
C ASP A 749 28.87 -82.33 88.02
N ASN A 750 28.58 -81.36 88.90
CA ASN A 750 28.02 -81.56 90.24
C ASN A 750 26.76 -82.46 90.25
N ALA A 751 25.97 -82.51 89.17
CA ALA A 751 24.77 -83.34 89.13
C ALA A 751 25.05 -84.85 88.99
N ILE A 752 26.23 -85.21 88.48
CA ILE A 752 26.65 -86.61 88.30
C ILE A 752 27.88 -87.00 89.12
N ASP A 753 28.59 -86.02 89.68
CA ASP A 753 29.66 -86.28 90.64
C ASP A 753 29.09 -86.94 91.91
N GLN A 754 29.63 -88.10 92.27
CA GLN A 754 29.25 -88.81 93.50
C GLN A 754 29.86 -88.17 94.75
N CYS A 755 30.88 -87.34 94.57
CA CYS A 755 31.68 -86.71 95.59
C CYS A 755 31.94 -85.21 95.30
N PRO A 756 30.92 -84.36 95.03
CA PRO A 756 31.03 -82.98 94.49
C PRO A 756 31.72 -81.96 95.38
N ASN A 757 32.40 -82.36 96.44
CA ASN A 757 33.07 -81.47 97.39
C ASN A 757 34.36 -82.14 97.87
N THR A 758 35.02 -82.95 97.03
CA THR A 758 36.26 -83.61 97.43
C THR A 758 37.35 -82.58 97.70
N THR A 759 38.15 -82.87 98.73
CA THR A 759 39.22 -81.97 99.12
C THR A 759 40.44 -82.29 98.25
N SER A 760 40.90 -81.30 97.47
CA SER A 760 42.07 -81.40 96.58
C SER A 760 43.21 -82.29 97.13
N GLY A 761 43.50 -83.38 96.42
CA GLY A 761 44.61 -84.30 96.72
C GLY A 761 44.22 -85.71 97.21
N VAL A 762 42.94 -86.09 97.12
CA VAL A 762 42.45 -87.46 97.38
C VAL A 762 42.25 -88.19 96.05
N GLU A 763 42.74 -89.44 95.91
CA GLU A 763 42.51 -90.24 94.68
C GLU A 763 41.08 -90.80 94.66
N VAL A 764 40.29 -90.36 93.68
CA VAL A 764 38.98 -90.91 93.33
C VAL A 764 39.03 -91.66 91.99
N ASN A 765 38.02 -92.49 91.71
CA ASN A 765 37.97 -93.26 90.46
C ASN A 765 37.35 -92.39 89.33
N ALA A 766 37.22 -92.92 88.11
CA ALA A 766 36.84 -92.13 86.93
C ALA A 766 35.39 -91.58 86.90
N VAL A 767 34.62 -91.68 87.99
CA VAL A 767 33.28 -91.09 88.13
C VAL A 767 33.13 -90.17 89.35
N GLY A 768 34.26 -89.75 89.96
CA GLY A 768 34.26 -89.04 91.25
C GLY A 768 34.03 -89.96 92.44
#